data_AF-A0A084QP70-F1
#
_entry.id   AF-A0A084QP70-F1
#
_cell.length_a   1.000
_cell.length_b   1.000
_cell.length_c   1.000
_cell.angle_alpha   90.00
_cell.angle_beta   90.00
_cell.angle_gamma   90.00
#
_symmetry.space_group_name_H-M   'P 1'
#
loop_
_entity.id
_entity.type
_entity.pdbx_description
1 polymer ?
#
loop_
_entity_poly.entity_id
_entity_poly.type
_entity_poly.pdbx_seq_one_letter_code
_entity_poly.pdbx_strand_id
1 'polypeptide(L)'
;MAHAENVKTLEAKCHCGSVHFTIDVPESSLPLPVHLCHCSICRYGSGAPCVFHAPLGPDIEPCYIAPSSESNLTVYVGGKPESTWTFCSTCGCHVSSGRTGKAISVVSTSIFEDHSPENFQIRKHIFSKSAKDGGIAHMLTQVGGHDLADWNPPDDDPEAQIVESKAEVGEDGQERLRAECRCGGVSFTIQRPSQQVLDDEFMNKFVSPLDQTKWLAALDVCNDCRLVNGTHVIGWTFVPLLLCEPVIKSDLKIGTAKTYASSPGVLRSFCGTCGATVLYSADDRHGGEPSQVVDIATGILRAPEGPMAEKWLTWRSRLAHMDSGRMYDENFTESLHTGSKQWDAIDALNSLQTPFLLFEARRKAGIIPDATFMHAMRVYLKRIGYSLSDLDRLNMVHVAGTKGKGSTCAFVDSILAQYQRTHAAPRKTGLFISPHLVSVRERIRINSKPISEDLFTKYFYEIWDRLGTAAEHAAGGPDASLEARPLYGRYLTLMSWHVFLQEGVDAAVYETGIGGEYDATNVVEQPAAAGITTLGIDHVQILGDSIEKISWHKAGIMKRGSPAFTVEQVPSAARVLRGRADEKGVALTTVDPDARLGSVKVRPNERFQRNNAALAVALAEAALKKLGVALPESSSLPQEFVDGLEKVSFRGRCEVMVEDEVIWHLDGAHTADSLKLASKWFAKETENSHGPRILIFNQQGRTEAVDFLESIYQETSRRDKAPFEHVIFCTNVTYAKAGYKRDFVNYQINPDEVEKMTSQRRFAAKWSSMDPTANVLVMPTIEQALDHVRNVANDLEEGEAAQTLVTGSLHLVGGALGILEKADAL
;
A
#
# COMPACT_ATOMS: atom_id res chain seq x y z
N MET A 1 52.95 -26.04 -19.78
CA MET A 1 52.96 -24.64 -19.31
C MET A 1 51.52 -24.29 -19.00
N ALA A 2 51.14 -24.26 -17.73
CA ALA A 2 49.81 -23.79 -17.35
C ALA A 2 49.73 -22.29 -17.67
N HIS A 3 48.69 -21.86 -18.38
CA HIS A 3 48.43 -20.43 -18.57
C HIS A 3 48.19 -19.81 -17.20
N ALA A 4 48.98 -18.80 -16.84
CA ALA A 4 48.69 -18.00 -15.65
C ALA A 4 47.32 -17.34 -15.86
N GLU A 5 46.38 -17.61 -14.97
CA GLU A 5 45.05 -17.00 -15.00
C GLU A 5 45.19 -15.51 -14.68
N ASN A 6 44.56 -14.65 -15.48
CA ASN A 6 44.57 -13.20 -15.21
C ASN A 6 43.78 -12.92 -13.93
N VAL A 7 44.35 -12.08 -13.06
CA VAL A 7 43.73 -11.67 -11.80
C VAL A 7 43.50 -10.16 -11.79
N LYS A 8 42.39 -9.72 -11.19
CA LYS A 8 42.08 -8.32 -10.89
C LYS A 8 42.23 -8.08 -9.39
N THR A 9 43.04 -7.10 -9.03
CA THR A 9 43.22 -6.67 -7.63
C THR A 9 42.11 -5.70 -7.22
N LEU A 10 41.40 -5.98 -6.14
CA LEU A 10 40.35 -5.14 -5.58
C LEU A 10 40.76 -4.62 -4.20
N GLU A 11 40.66 -3.31 -3.98
CA GLU A 11 41.08 -2.62 -2.75
C GLU A 11 39.91 -2.39 -1.80
N ALA A 12 40.11 -2.68 -0.51
CA ALA A 12 39.13 -2.54 0.56
C ALA A 12 39.70 -1.77 1.75
N LYS A 13 38.90 -0.85 2.30
CA LYS A 13 39.31 0.04 3.38
C LYS A 13 38.12 0.44 4.26
N CYS A 14 38.29 0.45 5.58
CA CYS A 14 37.29 1.00 6.49
C CYS A 14 37.48 2.52 6.71
N HIS A 15 36.48 3.19 7.28
CA HIS A 15 36.49 4.66 7.44
C HIS A 15 37.73 5.20 8.20
N CYS A 16 38.16 4.53 9.27
CA CYS A 16 39.31 4.98 10.06
C CYS A 16 40.67 4.60 9.45
N GLY A 17 40.68 3.78 8.39
CA GLY A 17 41.90 3.30 7.73
C GLY A 17 42.69 2.23 8.50
N SER A 18 42.28 1.84 9.71
CA SER A 18 42.96 0.77 10.48
C SER A 18 42.89 -0.60 9.78
N VAL A 19 41.81 -0.83 9.03
CA VAL A 19 41.65 -2.01 8.16
C VAL A 19 41.79 -1.53 6.72
N HIS A 20 42.82 -2.04 6.04
CA HIS A 20 43.16 -1.72 4.66
C HIS A 20 43.86 -2.92 4.02
N PHE A 21 43.25 -3.51 3.01
CA PHE A 21 43.79 -4.69 2.32
C PHE A 21 43.34 -4.73 0.87
N THR A 22 44.02 -5.54 0.06
CA THR A 22 43.58 -5.92 -1.28
C THR A 22 43.24 -7.41 -1.34
N ILE A 23 42.47 -7.82 -2.34
CA ILE A 23 42.29 -9.22 -2.74
C ILE A 23 42.57 -9.35 -4.23
N ASP A 24 43.19 -10.45 -4.63
CA ASP A 24 43.36 -10.80 -6.04
C ASP A 24 42.28 -11.80 -6.45
N VAL A 25 41.41 -11.40 -7.38
CA VAL A 25 40.28 -12.21 -7.85
C VAL A 25 40.55 -12.65 -9.29
N PRO A 26 40.42 -13.94 -9.62
CA PRO A 26 40.49 -14.39 -11.01
C PRO A 26 39.44 -13.67 -11.86
N GLU A 27 39.84 -13.11 -13.01
CA GLU A 27 38.91 -12.40 -13.91
C GLU A 27 37.74 -13.29 -14.36
N SER A 28 37.97 -14.61 -14.45
CA SER A 28 36.94 -15.62 -14.77
C SER A 28 35.82 -15.73 -13.74
N SER A 29 36.05 -15.26 -12.51
CA SER A 29 35.10 -15.30 -11.39
C SER A 29 34.32 -13.99 -11.24
N LEU A 30 34.64 -12.96 -12.02
CA LEU A 30 33.95 -11.67 -12.01
C LEU A 30 32.74 -11.66 -12.96
N PRO A 31 31.65 -10.95 -12.61
CA PRO A 31 31.43 -10.26 -11.33
C PRO A 31 31.09 -11.23 -10.18
N LEU A 32 31.59 -10.93 -8.98
CA LEU A 32 31.24 -11.66 -7.77
C LEU A 32 29.76 -11.41 -7.41
N PRO A 33 28.97 -12.46 -7.11
CA PRO A 33 27.57 -12.30 -6.77
C PRO A 33 27.43 -11.72 -5.35
N VAL A 34 26.67 -10.63 -5.22
CA VAL A 34 26.34 -9.99 -3.96
C VAL A 34 24.93 -10.39 -3.52
N HIS A 35 24.82 -10.85 -2.28
CA HIS A 35 23.57 -11.20 -1.62
C HIS A 35 23.30 -10.24 -0.47
N LEU A 36 22.07 -9.72 -0.39
CA LEU A 36 21.63 -8.87 0.71
C LEU A 36 21.02 -9.75 1.80
N CYS A 37 21.75 -9.93 2.88
CA CYS A 37 21.35 -10.77 3.99
C CYS A 37 20.55 -9.98 5.03
N HIS A 38 19.31 -10.43 5.25
CA HIS A 38 18.38 -9.80 6.17
C HIS A 38 18.25 -10.53 7.49
N CYS A 39 18.99 -11.62 7.75
CA CYS A 39 18.80 -12.37 8.99
C CYS A 39 19.07 -11.51 10.24
N SER A 40 18.42 -11.85 11.36
CA SER A 40 18.61 -11.17 12.65
C SER A 40 20.09 -11.08 13.07
N ILE A 41 20.88 -12.11 12.77
CA ILE A 41 22.33 -12.11 13.01
C ILE A 41 23.02 -10.94 12.30
N CYS A 42 22.75 -10.76 11.01
CA CYS A 42 23.38 -9.72 10.19
C CYS A 42 22.90 -8.33 10.64
N ARG A 43 21.60 -8.16 10.89
CA ARG A 43 21.05 -6.88 11.35
C ARG A 43 21.57 -6.49 12.73
N TYR A 44 21.47 -7.38 13.70
CA TYR A 44 21.84 -7.10 15.09
C TYR A 44 23.36 -7.02 15.28
N GLY A 45 24.13 -7.65 14.38
CA GLY A 45 25.60 -7.67 14.39
C GLY A 45 26.24 -6.49 13.67
N SER A 46 25.57 -5.92 12.66
CA SER A 46 26.03 -4.70 11.99
C SER A 46 25.40 -3.43 12.57
N GLY A 47 24.14 -3.48 13.00
CA GLY A 47 23.31 -2.31 13.24
C GLY A 47 22.64 -1.77 11.98
N ALA A 48 22.79 -2.45 10.84
CA ALA A 48 22.18 -2.10 9.56
C ALA A 48 20.85 -2.84 9.31
N PRO A 49 19.99 -2.37 8.40
CA PRO A 49 18.79 -3.11 7.98
C PRO A 49 19.10 -4.41 7.23
N CYS A 50 20.25 -4.50 6.55
CA CYS A 50 20.77 -5.72 5.93
C CYS A 50 22.27 -5.60 5.67
N VAL A 51 22.93 -6.69 5.27
CA VAL A 51 24.38 -6.72 4.98
C VAL A 51 24.64 -7.24 3.57
N PHE A 52 25.63 -6.66 2.89
CA PHE A 52 25.98 -6.92 1.49
C PHE A 52 27.14 -7.90 1.43
N HIS A 53 26.86 -9.16 1.10
CA HIS A 53 27.80 -10.26 1.17
C HIS A 53 28.21 -10.75 -0.21
N ALA A 54 29.51 -10.87 -0.48
CA ALA A 54 30.03 -11.66 -1.59
C ALA A 54 30.84 -12.86 -1.06
N PRO A 55 30.50 -14.11 -1.43
CA PRO A 55 31.33 -15.25 -1.12
C PRO A 55 32.64 -15.17 -1.92
N LEU A 56 33.76 -15.47 -1.28
CA LEU A 56 35.07 -15.58 -1.93
C LEU A 56 35.42 -17.04 -2.22
N GLY A 57 36.18 -17.24 -3.30
CA GLY A 57 36.78 -18.53 -3.63
C GLY A 57 37.75 -19.01 -2.53
N PRO A 58 37.98 -20.33 -2.43
CA PRO A 58 38.82 -20.89 -1.37
C PRO A 58 40.28 -20.41 -1.39
N ASP A 59 40.76 -19.94 -2.53
CA ASP A 59 42.15 -19.52 -2.76
C ASP A 59 42.35 -18.00 -2.72
N ILE A 60 41.29 -17.23 -2.42
CA ILE A 60 41.35 -15.76 -2.34
C ILE A 60 41.61 -15.35 -0.90
N GLU A 61 42.76 -14.73 -0.65
CA GLU A 61 43.19 -14.25 0.68
C GLU A 61 43.44 -12.74 0.69
N PRO A 62 43.20 -12.05 1.83
CA PRO A 62 43.50 -10.63 1.97
C PRO A 62 45.01 -10.37 2.04
N CYS A 63 45.49 -9.42 1.23
CA CYS A 63 46.82 -8.85 1.35
C CYS A 63 46.75 -7.51 2.09
N TYR A 64 47.10 -7.50 3.38
CA TYR A 64 47.02 -6.28 4.20
C TYR A 64 48.07 -5.24 3.81
N ILE A 65 47.62 -3.99 3.66
CA ILE A 65 48.47 -2.84 3.35
C ILE A 65 48.92 -2.20 4.67
N ALA A 66 50.24 -2.15 4.89
CA ALA A 66 50.80 -1.59 6.12
C ALA A 66 50.33 -0.14 6.38
N PRO A 67 49.99 0.23 7.63
CA PRO A 67 50.22 -0.52 8.88
C PRO A 67 49.10 -1.53 9.23
N SER A 68 48.14 -1.78 8.34
CA SER A 68 47.05 -2.72 8.59
C SER A 68 47.57 -4.16 8.68
N SER A 69 46.89 -4.97 9.49
CA SER A 69 47.15 -6.39 9.72
C SER A 69 45.92 -7.05 10.35
N GLU A 70 45.93 -8.39 10.48
CA GLU A 70 44.88 -9.12 11.19
C GLU A 70 44.67 -8.65 12.63
N SER A 71 45.70 -8.09 13.28
CA SER A 71 45.60 -7.58 14.66
C SER A 71 44.68 -6.35 14.81
N ASN A 72 44.35 -5.70 13.69
CA ASN A 72 43.40 -4.59 13.63
C ASN A 72 41.92 -5.05 13.59
N LEU A 73 41.69 -6.37 13.53
CA LEU A 73 40.38 -6.99 13.47
C LEU A 73 40.00 -7.62 14.81
N THR A 74 38.71 -7.61 15.10
CA THR A 74 38.10 -8.39 16.19
C THR A 74 37.15 -9.41 15.59
N VAL A 75 37.27 -10.65 16.06
CA VAL A 75 36.43 -11.77 15.64
C VAL A 75 35.42 -12.07 16.75
N TYR A 76 34.14 -11.95 16.43
CA TYR A 76 33.03 -12.38 17.26
C TYR A 76 32.54 -13.75 16.79
N VAL A 77 32.45 -14.72 17.71
CA VAL A 77 31.94 -16.06 17.43
C VAL A 77 30.52 -16.18 17.99
N GLY A 78 29.53 -16.17 17.09
CA GLY A 78 28.13 -16.32 17.47
C GLY A 78 27.77 -17.80 17.57
N GLY A 79 27.21 -18.21 18.72
CA GLY A 79 26.85 -19.61 18.99
C GLY A 79 26.03 -20.28 17.86
N LYS A 80 26.44 -21.52 17.57
CA LYS A 80 26.05 -22.53 16.56
C LYS A 80 25.11 -22.21 15.36
N PRO A 81 25.44 -22.75 14.17
CA PRO A 81 26.70 -23.38 13.81
C PRO A 81 27.74 -22.31 13.49
N GLU A 82 28.78 -22.20 14.33
CA GLU A 82 30.13 -21.70 14.03
C GLU A 82 30.27 -20.58 12.98
N SER A 83 29.46 -19.52 13.10
CA SER A 83 29.60 -18.30 12.29
C SER A 83 30.51 -17.31 13.01
N THR A 84 31.59 -16.94 12.33
CA THR A 84 32.49 -15.86 12.71
C THR A 84 32.03 -14.57 12.06
N TRP A 85 32.10 -13.49 12.84
CA TRP A 85 31.78 -12.13 12.42
C TRP A 85 32.98 -11.24 12.73
N THR A 86 33.60 -10.70 11.68
CA THR A 86 34.86 -9.97 11.79
C THR A 86 34.65 -8.50 11.50
N PHE A 87 35.21 -7.65 12.34
CA PHE A 87 35.04 -6.20 12.26
C PHE A 87 36.30 -5.45 12.69
N CYS A 88 36.42 -4.19 12.28
CA CYS A 88 37.53 -3.31 12.65
C CYS A 88 37.50 -2.99 14.16
N SER A 89 38.58 -3.26 14.88
CA SER A 89 38.68 -3.00 16.33
C SER A 89 38.60 -1.53 16.72
N THR A 90 38.91 -0.63 15.79
CA THR A 90 38.89 0.84 16.01
C THR A 90 37.53 1.47 15.76
N CYS A 91 36.85 1.15 14.66
CA CYS A 91 35.61 1.85 14.25
C CYS A 91 34.34 0.99 14.23
N GLY A 92 34.45 -0.33 14.44
CA GLY A 92 33.30 -1.25 14.40
C GLY A 92 32.92 -1.77 13.02
N CYS A 93 33.51 -1.24 11.94
CA CYS A 93 33.15 -1.61 10.56
C CYS A 93 33.17 -3.10 10.32
N HIS A 94 32.06 -3.63 9.82
CA HIS A 94 31.98 -5.01 9.37
C HIS A 94 32.90 -5.24 8.16
N VAL A 95 33.71 -6.29 8.22
CA VAL A 95 34.70 -6.61 7.19
C VAL A 95 34.34 -7.92 6.50
N SER A 96 34.07 -8.97 7.28
CA SER A 96 33.80 -10.30 6.74
C SER A 96 33.01 -11.17 7.71
N SER A 97 32.38 -12.19 7.14
CA SER A 97 31.71 -13.28 7.85
C SER A 97 32.23 -14.63 7.35
N GLY A 98 32.22 -15.66 8.20
CA GLY A 98 32.64 -16.98 7.75
C GLY A 98 32.43 -18.13 8.71
N ARG A 99 32.90 -19.32 8.34
CA ARG A 99 32.94 -20.50 9.23
C ARG A 99 34.28 -20.55 9.97
N THR A 100 34.26 -21.00 11.23
CA THR A 100 35.47 -21.14 12.05
C THR A 100 36.58 -21.89 11.31
N GLY A 101 37.78 -21.31 11.22
CA GLY A 101 38.96 -21.94 10.59
C GLY A 101 39.29 -21.50 9.15
N LYS A 102 38.54 -20.57 8.55
CA LYS A 102 38.93 -19.83 7.33
C LYS A 102 39.06 -18.34 7.63
N ALA A 103 40.10 -17.68 7.11
CA ALA A 103 40.38 -16.27 7.40
C ALA A 103 39.27 -15.31 6.90
N ILE A 104 38.83 -15.47 5.65
CA ILE A 104 37.72 -14.71 5.04
C ILE A 104 37.01 -15.62 4.02
N SER A 105 35.75 -15.99 4.24
CA SER A 105 34.96 -16.75 3.24
C SER A 105 33.85 -15.94 2.59
N VAL A 106 33.40 -14.87 3.26
CA VAL A 106 32.39 -13.93 2.77
C VAL A 106 32.83 -12.54 3.18
N VAL A 107 32.93 -11.62 2.23
CA VAL A 107 33.32 -10.22 2.50
C VAL A 107 32.12 -9.30 2.49
N SER A 108 32.20 -8.22 3.27
CA SER A 108 31.39 -7.05 3.01
C SER A 108 31.89 -6.37 1.75
N THR A 109 31.06 -6.30 0.71
CA THR A 109 31.43 -5.58 -0.52
C THR A 109 31.43 -4.06 -0.32
N SER A 110 30.81 -3.61 0.78
CA SER A 110 30.61 -2.20 1.10
C SER A 110 31.87 -1.47 1.51
N ILE A 111 32.99 -2.17 1.77
CA ILE A 111 34.26 -1.54 2.12
C ILE A 111 35.22 -1.44 0.93
N PHE A 112 34.84 -1.98 -0.23
CA PHE A 112 35.64 -1.89 -1.44
C PHE A 112 35.54 -0.51 -2.08
N GLU A 113 36.64 -0.05 -2.67
CA GLU A 113 36.68 1.24 -3.37
C GLU A 113 35.91 1.20 -4.69
N ASP A 114 36.00 0.09 -5.43
CA ASP A 114 35.32 -0.13 -6.70
C ASP A 114 34.24 -1.22 -6.58
N HIS A 115 32.98 -0.78 -6.41
CA HIS A 115 31.78 -1.62 -6.44
C HIS A 115 31.06 -1.58 -7.79
N SER A 116 31.80 -1.41 -8.89
CA SER A 116 31.20 -1.43 -10.22
C SER A 116 30.50 -2.78 -10.52
N PRO A 117 29.47 -2.77 -11.38
CA PRO A 117 28.78 -3.99 -11.83
C PRO A 117 29.69 -5.05 -12.47
N GLU A 118 30.89 -4.65 -12.93
CA GLU A 118 31.92 -5.54 -13.46
C GLU A 118 32.61 -6.36 -12.37
N ASN A 119 32.71 -5.84 -11.15
CA ASN A 119 33.35 -6.50 -10.02
C ASN A 119 32.34 -7.19 -9.10
N PHE A 120 31.24 -6.50 -8.81
CA PHE A 120 30.25 -6.92 -7.83
C PHE A 120 28.86 -6.73 -8.41
N GLN A 121 28.05 -7.79 -8.38
CA GLN A 121 26.69 -7.74 -8.91
C GLN A 121 25.68 -8.13 -7.84
N ILE A 122 24.80 -7.19 -7.46
CA ILE A 122 23.67 -7.46 -6.57
C ILE A 122 22.66 -8.36 -7.29
N ARG A 123 22.40 -9.56 -6.75
CA ARG A 123 21.56 -10.57 -7.41
C ARG A 123 20.31 -10.98 -6.65
N LYS A 124 20.36 -10.96 -5.32
CA LYS A 124 19.24 -11.47 -4.52
C LYS A 124 19.23 -10.98 -3.09
N HIS A 125 18.04 -11.00 -2.51
CA HIS A 125 17.82 -11.05 -1.08
C HIS A 125 17.96 -12.47 -0.55
N ILE A 126 18.45 -12.58 0.69
CA ILE A 126 18.45 -13.82 1.45
C ILE A 126 17.94 -13.59 2.87
N PHE A 127 17.15 -14.53 3.39
CA PHE A 127 16.56 -14.48 4.74
C PHE A 127 15.64 -13.27 4.99
N SER A 128 14.99 -12.74 3.94
CA SER A 128 14.05 -11.61 4.04
C SER A 128 12.88 -11.88 5.00
N LYS A 129 12.40 -13.13 5.10
CA LYS A 129 11.33 -13.54 6.04
C LYS A 129 11.71 -13.23 7.50
N SER A 130 12.99 -13.18 7.83
CA SER A 130 13.49 -12.81 9.17
C SER A 130 13.20 -11.35 9.54
N ALA A 131 12.85 -10.49 8.58
CA ALA A 131 12.42 -9.12 8.83
C ALA A 131 10.94 -9.02 9.25
N LYS A 132 10.09 -10.02 8.98
CA LYS A 132 8.63 -10.01 9.23
C LYS A 132 7.84 -8.91 8.50
N ASP A 133 8.21 -7.65 8.66
CA ASP A 133 7.68 -6.49 7.92
C ASP A 133 8.29 -6.33 6.51
N GLY A 134 9.16 -7.26 6.13
CA GLY A 134 9.87 -7.27 4.85
C GLY A 134 11.15 -6.44 4.79
N GLY A 135 11.36 -5.54 5.76
CA GLY A 135 12.54 -4.67 5.80
C GLY A 135 12.75 -3.90 4.50
N ILE A 136 14.01 -3.71 4.12
CA ILE A 136 14.33 -3.05 2.84
C ILE A 136 14.17 -3.99 1.63
N ALA A 137 13.90 -5.29 1.82
CA ALA A 137 13.69 -6.21 0.71
C ALA A 137 12.42 -5.85 -0.09
N HIS A 138 11.38 -5.38 0.61
CA HIS A 138 10.16 -4.87 -0.03
C HIS A 138 10.37 -3.55 -0.77
N MET A 139 11.39 -2.78 -0.40
CA MET A 139 11.74 -1.54 -1.10
C MET A 139 12.62 -1.85 -2.32
N LEU A 140 13.59 -2.76 -2.20
CA LEU A 140 14.59 -3.01 -3.22
C LEU A 140 14.27 -4.26 -4.07
N THR A 141 13.19 -4.23 -4.83
CA THR A 141 12.79 -5.39 -5.64
C THR A 141 13.63 -5.60 -6.89
N GLN A 142 14.33 -4.56 -7.35
CA GLN A 142 15.19 -4.58 -8.54
C GLN A 142 16.44 -3.72 -8.33
N VAL A 143 17.53 -4.02 -9.03
CA VAL A 143 18.75 -3.17 -9.09
C VAL A 143 19.24 -3.12 -10.54
N GLY A 144 19.45 -1.91 -11.07
CA GLY A 144 19.96 -1.73 -12.43
C GLY A 144 19.08 -2.34 -13.53
N GLY A 145 17.76 -2.39 -13.31
CA GLY A 145 16.79 -3.01 -14.23
C GLY A 145 16.71 -4.54 -14.17
N HIS A 146 17.33 -5.17 -13.17
CA HIS A 146 17.24 -6.60 -12.91
C HIS A 146 16.48 -6.87 -11.62
N ASP A 147 15.47 -7.74 -11.70
CA ASP A 147 14.74 -8.20 -10.52
C ASP A 147 15.66 -8.97 -9.58
N LEU A 148 15.54 -8.68 -8.28
CA LEU A 148 16.24 -9.41 -7.24
C LEU A 148 15.40 -10.62 -6.86
N ALA A 149 15.98 -11.81 -7.03
CA ALA A 149 15.37 -13.00 -6.45
C ALA A 149 15.36 -12.90 -4.92
N ASP A 150 14.41 -13.56 -4.26
CA ASP A 150 14.38 -13.65 -2.81
C ASP A 150 14.42 -15.10 -2.36
N TRP A 151 15.50 -15.48 -1.69
CA TRP A 151 15.70 -16.84 -1.20
C TRP A 151 15.57 -16.90 0.32
N ASN A 152 14.74 -17.82 0.79
CA ASN A 152 14.59 -18.15 2.20
C ASN A 152 14.70 -19.66 2.38
N PRO A 153 15.26 -20.15 3.50
CA PRO A 153 15.22 -21.57 3.82
C PRO A 153 13.76 -22.06 3.99
N PRO A 154 13.50 -23.37 3.81
CA PRO A 154 12.21 -23.98 4.13
C PRO A 154 11.76 -23.68 5.57
N ASP A 155 10.45 -23.56 5.81
CA ASP A 155 9.93 -23.11 7.13
C ASP A 155 10.23 -24.11 8.26
N ASP A 156 10.53 -25.37 7.94
CA ASP A 156 10.96 -26.43 8.87
C ASP A 156 12.47 -26.48 9.12
N ASP A 157 13.27 -25.68 8.39
CA ASP A 157 14.70 -25.58 8.58
C ASP A 157 15.04 -24.79 9.88
N PRO A 158 15.97 -25.25 10.72
CA PRO A 158 16.42 -24.51 11.90
C PRO A 158 16.91 -23.08 11.59
N GLU A 159 17.47 -22.83 10.41
CA GLU A 159 17.91 -21.50 9.97
C GLU A 159 16.75 -20.57 9.59
N ALA A 160 15.54 -21.09 9.38
CA ALA A 160 14.32 -20.33 9.14
C ALA A 160 13.73 -19.70 10.41
N GLN A 161 14.21 -20.09 11.60
CA GLN A 161 13.70 -19.60 12.86
C GLN A 161 13.90 -18.08 13.01
N ILE A 162 12.78 -17.37 13.10
CA ILE A 162 12.77 -15.92 13.28
C ILE A 162 13.06 -15.61 14.75
N VAL A 163 13.96 -14.65 14.99
CA VAL A 163 14.20 -14.14 16.34
C VAL A 163 13.07 -13.20 16.72
N GLU A 164 12.17 -13.71 17.57
CA GLU A 164 11.01 -12.99 18.07
C GLU A 164 11.41 -11.88 19.06
N SER A 165 10.83 -10.69 18.87
CA SER A 165 10.93 -9.56 19.80
C SER A 165 9.63 -9.40 20.56
N LYS A 166 9.71 -9.00 21.84
CA LYS A 166 8.55 -8.83 22.72
C LYS A 166 8.25 -7.35 22.91
N ALA A 167 6.96 -7.02 23.07
CA ALA A 167 6.58 -5.69 23.51
C ALA A 167 7.12 -5.48 24.93
N GLU A 168 7.69 -4.29 25.18
CA GLU A 168 8.23 -3.92 26.48
C GLU A 168 7.47 -2.70 27.03
N VAL A 169 7.34 -2.66 28.35
CA VAL A 169 6.67 -1.59 29.09
C VAL A 169 7.61 -1.16 30.21
N GLY A 170 7.78 0.15 30.37
CA GLY A 170 8.59 0.74 31.42
C GLY A 170 7.93 0.65 32.81
N GLU A 171 8.66 1.05 33.85
CA GLU A 171 8.14 1.08 35.23
C GLU A 171 6.94 2.05 35.39
N ASP A 172 6.82 3.02 34.49
CA ASP A 172 5.72 3.99 34.40
C ASP A 172 4.47 3.45 33.69
N GLY A 173 4.49 2.19 33.25
CA GLY A 173 3.38 1.57 32.52
C GLY A 173 3.26 2.00 31.05
N GLN A 174 4.23 2.78 30.53
CA GLN A 174 4.24 3.22 29.14
C GLN A 174 5.10 2.30 28.28
N GLU A 175 4.77 2.20 26.99
CA GLU A 175 5.53 1.36 26.05
C GLU A 175 7.00 1.77 25.95
N ARG A 176 7.86 0.80 25.64
CA ARG A 176 9.29 0.98 25.38
C ARG A 176 9.72 0.23 24.12
N LEU A 177 10.61 0.85 23.34
CA LEU A 177 11.27 0.20 22.22
C LEU A 177 12.68 -0.21 22.60
N ARG A 178 12.96 -1.50 22.61
CA ARG A 178 14.30 -2.04 22.90
C ARG A 178 15.25 -1.82 21.72
N ALA A 179 16.43 -1.32 22.03
CA ALA A 179 17.60 -1.28 21.15
C ALA A 179 18.69 -2.18 21.75
N GLU A 180 19.08 -3.24 21.04
CA GLU A 180 20.01 -4.25 21.55
C GLU A 180 20.90 -4.83 20.44
N CYS A 181 22.21 -4.88 20.68
CA CYS A 181 23.14 -5.50 19.73
C CYS A 181 23.10 -7.04 19.81
N ARG A 182 23.71 -7.73 18.84
CA ARG A 182 23.70 -9.20 18.75
C ARG A 182 24.13 -9.91 20.04
N CYS A 183 25.16 -9.42 20.72
CA CYS A 183 25.69 -10.08 21.91
C CYS A 183 25.01 -9.66 23.22
N GLY A 184 24.01 -8.76 23.17
CA GLY A 184 23.37 -8.18 24.36
C GLY A 184 24.27 -7.27 25.20
N GLY A 185 25.52 -7.03 24.75
CA GLY A 185 26.49 -6.22 25.49
C GLY A 185 26.18 -4.72 25.44
N VAL A 186 25.34 -4.29 24.50
CA VAL A 186 24.72 -2.96 24.46
C VAL A 186 23.23 -3.20 24.39
N SER A 187 22.49 -2.71 25.38
CA SER A 187 21.04 -2.87 25.48
C SER A 187 20.45 -1.69 26.25
N PHE A 188 19.44 -1.04 25.68
CA PHE A 188 18.68 0.06 26.29
C PHE A 188 17.28 0.16 25.67
N THR A 189 16.39 0.91 26.30
CA THR A 189 15.05 1.19 25.80
C THR A 189 14.89 2.65 25.40
N ILE A 190 13.98 2.88 24.45
CA ILE A 190 13.64 4.19 23.92
C ILE A 190 12.18 4.48 24.29
N GLN A 191 11.91 5.68 24.80
CA GLN A 191 10.55 6.15 25.07
C GLN A 191 9.88 6.75 23.83
N ARG A 192 8.55 6.88 23.88
CA ARG A 192 7.77 7.68 22.92
C ARG A 192 8.12 9.17 23.05
N PRO A 193 7.88 10.00 22.01
CA PRO A 193 7.93 11.44 22.16
C PRO A 193 7.03 11.91 23.32
N SER A 194 7.60 12.64 24.27
CA SER A 194 6.86 13.22 25.39
C SER A 194 6.35 14.61 25.04
N GLN A 195 5.41 15.15 25.84
CA GLN A 195 4.95 16.53 25.65
C GLN A 195 6.10 17.54 25.73
N GLN A 196 7.09 17.29 26.59
CA GLN A 196 8.30 18.11 26.69
C GLN A 196 9.08 18.16 25.36
N VAL A 197 9.13 17.06 24.61
CA VAL A 197 9.78 17.02 23.29
C VAL A 197 8.99 17.81 22.26
N LEU A 198 7.66 17.71 22.29
CA LEU A 198 6.77 18.43 21.37
C LEU A 198 6.81 19.95 21.58
N ASP A 199 6.96 20.38 22.83
CA ASP A 199 7.03 21.79 23.21
C ASP A 199 8.41 22.42 22.94
N ASP A 200 9.45 21.62 22.73
CA ASP A 200 10.82 22.08 22.44
C ASP A 200 11.03 22.26 20.92
N GLU A 201 11.35 23.49 20.50
CA GLU A 201 11.50 23.86 19.10
C GLU A 201 12.59 23.06 18.36
N PHE A 202 13.64 22.62 19.07
CA PHE A 202 14.71 21.85 18.49
C PHE A 202 14.36 20.36 18.42
N MET A 203 13.92 19.76 19.53
CA MET A 203 13.66 18.31 19.60
C MET A 203 12.44 17.90 18.76
N ASN A 204 11.41 18.76 18.67
CA ASN A 204 10.20 18.47 17.90
C ASN A 204 10.47 18.26 16.39
N LYS A 205 11.60 18.77 15.86
CA LYS A 205 12.03 18.55 14.46
C LYS A 205 12.32 17.08 14.13
N PHE A 206 12.48 16.25 15.15
CA PHE A 206 12.80 14.82 15.04
C PHE A 206 11.60 13.91 15.33
N VAL A 207 10.46 14.51 15.69
CA VAL A 207 9.18 13.81 15.82
C VAL A 207 8.50 13.74 14.44
N SER A 208 7.75 12.67 14.20
CA SER A 208 7.03 12.52 12.95
C SER A 208 5.98 13.62 12.77
N PRO A 209 5.92 14.28 11.58
CA PRO A 209 4.88 15.24 11.28
C PRO A 209 3.53 14.59 10.98
N LEU A 210 3.50 13.26 10.78
CA LEU A 210 2.29 12.49 10.50
C LEU A 210 1.67 11.89 11.76
N ASP A 211 2.49 11.59 12.77
CA ASP A 211 2.07 10.97 14.02
C ASP A 211 3.00 11.41 15.16
N GLN A 212 2.51 12.29 16.03
CA GLN A 212 3.30 12.85 17.13
C GLN A 212 3.74 11.82 18.18
N THR A 213 3.28 10.56 18.10
CA THR A 213 3.73 9.45 18.96
C THR A 213 4.93 8.67 18.39
N LYS A 214 5.44 9.06 17.20
CA LYS A 214 6.51 8.37 16.48
C LYS A 214 7.74 9.24 16.26
N TRP A 215 8.90 8.60 16.23
CA TRP A 215 10.17 9.23 15.85
C TRP A 215 10.36 9.24 14.33
N LEU A 216 11.06 10.24 13.80
CA LEU A 216 11.51 10.21 12.42
C LEU A 216 12.66 9.21 12.24
N ALA A 217 12.65 8.51 11.11
CA ALA A 217 13.73 7.65 10.67
C ALA A 217 14.13 7.93 9.22
N ALA A 218 15.36 7.58 8.86
CA ALA A 218 15.87 7.73 7.49
C ALA A 218 16.84 6.60 7.13
N LEU A 219 16.86 6.25 5.85
CA LEU A 219 17.92 5.44 5.26
C LEU A 219 19.02 6.37 4.75
N ASP A 220 20.26 6.10 5.13
CA ASP A 220 21.45 6.88 4.79
C ASP A 220 22.40 6.03 3.95
N VAL A 221 22.76 6.56 2.78
CA VAL A 221 23.65 5.94 1.78
C VAL A 221 24.97 6.70 1.65
N CYS A 222 25.33 7.56 2.62
CA CYS A 222 26.59 8.28 2.58
C CYS A 222 27.81 7.35 2.68
N ASN A 223 28.91 7.79 2.07
CA ASN A 223 30.16 7.06 2.05
C ASN A 223 30.74 6.84 3.46
N ASP A 224 30.56 7.81 4.37
CA ASP A 224 31.09 7.70 5.73
C ASP A 224 30.36 6.61 6.51
N CYS A 225 29.03 6.60 6.50
CA CYS A 225 28.24 5.54 7.14
C CYS A 225 28.52 4.19 6.49
N ARG A 226 28.67 4.14 5.16
CA ARG A 226 29.05 2.91 4.44
C ARG A 226 30.36 2.33 4.99
N LEU A 227 31.41 3.15 5.08
CA LEU A 227 32.74 2.73 5.49
C LEU A 227 32.90 2.56 7.00
N VAL A 228 32.01 3.13 7.81
CA VAL A 228 31.95 2.90 9.26
C VAL A 228 31.22 1.62 9.58
N ASN A 229 30.16 1.30 8.84
CA ASN A 229 29.29 0.17 9.16
C ASN A 229 29.71 -1.11 8.40
N GLY A 230 30.22 -0.95 7.18
CA GLY A 230 30.44 -2.05 6.24
C GLY A 230 29.14 -2.50 5.57
N THR A 231 28.22 -1.58 5.27
CA THR A 231 26.96 -1.83 4.51
C THR A 231 26.69 -0.69 3.54
N HIS A 232 26.01 -0.90 2.41
CA HIS A 232 25.72 0.19 1.46
C HIS A 232 24.69 1.20 2.00
N VAL A 233 23.90 0.78 2.97
CA VAL A 233 22.87 1.60 3.61
C VAL A 233 22.82 1.32 5.11
N ILE A 234 22.57 2.35 5.90
CA ILE A 234 22.22 2.25 7.33
C ILE A 234 20.88 2.94 7.57
N GLY A 235 20.12 2.45 8.53
CA GLY A 235 18.92 3.15 9.00
C GLY A 235 19.22 3.88 10.31
N TRP A 236 18.75 5.12 10.42
CA TRP A 236 18.87 5.95 11.61
C TRP A 236 17.50 6.38 12.10
N THR A 237 17.25 6.32 13.42
CA THR A 237 16.16 7.04 14.07
C THR A 237 16.72 8.10 15.01
N PHE A 238 16.04 9.24 15.14
CA PHE A 238 16.57 10.42 15.81
C PHE A 238 15.88 10.62 17.17
N VAL A 239 16.63 10.42 18.26
CA VAL A 239 16.04 10.38 19.61
C VAL A 239 16.87 11.23 20.59
N PRO A 240 16.24 12.08 21.43
CA PRO A 240 16.91 12.74 22.54
C PRO A 240 17.51 11.73 23.53
N LEU A 241 18.77 11.94 23.95
CA LEU A 241 19.45 11.05 24.91
C LEU A 241 18.70 10.90 26.23
N LEU A 242 17.95 11.93 26.65
CA LEU A 242 17.14 11.93 27.87
C LEU A 242 15.99 10.90 27.84
N LEU A 243 15.58 10.44 26.64
CA LEU A 243 14.53 9.45 26.44
C LEU A 243 15.07 8.04 26.18
N CYS A 244 16.37 7.83 26.41
CA CYS A 244 16.99 6.51 26.46
C CYS A 244 17.06 6.01 27.91
N GLU A 245 16.84 4.72 28.12
CA GLU A 245 16.83 4.07 29.43
C GLU A 245 17.76 2.84 29.46
N PRO A 246 18.81 2.83 30.30
CA PRO A 246 19.22 3.92 31.19
C PRO A 246 19.67 5.16 30.41
N VAL A 247 19.63 6.34 31.06
CA VAL A 247 20.04 7.61 30.45
C VAL A 247 21.47 7.51 29.93
N ILE A 248 21.64 7.76 28.63
CA ILE A 248 22.93 7.75 27.94
C ILE A 248 23.50 9.16 27.98
N LYS A 249 24.79 9.30 28.34
CA LYS A 249 25.47 10.60 28.40
C LYS A 249 26.00 10.99 27.02
N SER A 250 26.42 12.25 26.88
CA SER A 250 27.00 12.81 25.66
C SER A 250 28.28 12.10 25.18
N ASP A 251 28.93 11.28 26.02
CA ASP A 251 30.07 10.43 25.63
C ASP A 251 29.66 9.13 24.91
N LEU A 252 28.35 8.87 24.79
CA LEU A 252 27.70 7.75 24.11
C LEU A 252 28.11 6.36 24.62
N LYS A 253 28.66 6.28 25.83
CA LYS A 253 29.09 5.01 26.42
C LYS A 253 27.93 4.32 27.12
N ILE A 254 27.66 3.09 26.71
CA ILE A 254 26.66 2.22 27.34
C ILE A 254 27.07 0.75 27.19
N GLY A 255 27.09 0.01 28.31
CA GLY A 255 27.52 -1.38 28.32
C GLY A 255 28.92 -1.58 27.74
N THR A 256 29.02 -2.41 26.71
CA THR A 256 30.28 -2.72 25.99
C THR A 256 30.59 -1.74 24.85
N ALA A 257 29.81 -0.67 24.68
CA ALA A 257 30.01 0.28 23.59
C ALA A 257 31.36 1.00 23.72
N LYS A 258 32.09 1.05 22.60
CA LYS A 258 33.29 1.87 22.40
C LYS A 258 32.92 3.09 21.58
N THR A 259 33.54 4.23 21.90
CA THR A 259 33.28 5.50 21.21
C THR A 259 34.56 6.08 20.64
N TYR A 260 34.45 6.70 19.47
CA TYR A 260 35.57 7.33 18.77
C TYR A 260 35.09 8.54 17.98
N ALA A 261 35.95 9.56 17.87
CA ALA A 261 35.70 10.71 17.03
C ALA A 261 36.07 10.38 15.58
N SER A 262 35.10 10.40 14.66
CA SER A 262 35.36 10.14 13.23
C SER A 262 35.86 11.38 12.50
N SER A 263 35.51 12.56 12.98
CA SER A 263 35.93 13.88 12.50
C SER A 263 35.69 14.91 13.62
N PRO A 264 36.21 16.15 13.51
CA PRO A 264 35.93 17.20 14.49
C PRO A 264 34.42 17.40 14.67
N GLY A 265 33.94 17.35 15.93
CA GLY A 265 32.52 17.53 16.24
C GLY A 265 31.62 16.32 15.93
N VAL A 266 32.18 15.16 15.61
CA VAL A 266 31.41 13.94 15.31
C VAL A 266 31.89 12.78 16.17
N LEU A 267 30.96 12.18 16.93
CA LEU A 267 31.19 11.04 17.80
C LEU A 267 30.37 9.84 17.35
N ARG A 268 31.01 8.68 17.27
CA ARG A 268 30.38 7.42 16.85
C ARG A 268 30.57 6.36 17.92
N SER A 269 29.59 5.46 18.02
CA SER A 269 29.56 4.38 19.02
C SER A 269 29.25 3.04 18.36
N PHE A 270 30.00 2.00 18.74
CA PHE A 270 29.80 0.62 18.30
C PHE A 270 30.00 -0.36 19.47
N CYS A 271 29.38 -1.53 19.42
CA CYS A 271 29.56 -2.56 20.44
C CYS A 271 30.98 -3.15 20.36
N GLY A 272 31.77 -3.02 21.42
CA GLY A 272 33.15 -3.52 21.47
C GLY A 272 33.29 -5.04 21.40
N THR A 273 32.20 -5.79 21.53
CA THR A 273 32.17 -7.26 21.51
C THR A 273 31.75 -7.82 20.15
N CYS A 274 30.65 -7.32 19.56
CA CYS A 274 30.10 -7.85 18.30
C CYS A 274 30.24 -6.90 17.10
N GLY A 275 30.74 -5.68 17.30
CA GLY A 275 30.98 -4.72 16.22
C GLY A 275 29.78 -3.87 15.81
N ALA A 276 28.57 -4.21 16.27
CA ALA A 276 27.35 -3.52 15.86
C ALA A 276 27.42 -2.00 16.08
N THR A 277 27.13 -1.23 15.03
CA THR A 277 26.94 0.22 15.10
C THR A 277 25.76 0.53 16.01
N VAL A 278 25.91 1.52 16.91
CA VAL A 278 24.88 1.84 17.92
C VAL A 278 24.39 3.28 17.79
N LEU A 279 25.29 4.26 17.99
CA LEU A 279 24.93 5.69 18.09
C LEU A 279 25.85 6.53 17.20
N TYR A 280 25.26 7.57 16.61
CA TYR A 280 25.97 8.66 15.95
C TYR A 280 25.50 9.99 16.56
N SER A 281 26.45 10.91 16.79
CA SER A 281 26.17 12.28 17.20
C SER A 281 27.11 13.24 16.49
N ALA A 282 26.59 14.41 16.16
CA ALA A 282 27.33 15.49 15.52
C ALA A 282 26.95 16.83 16.16
N ASP A 283 27.82 17.83 16.02
CA ASP A 283 27.67 19.11 16.71
C ASP A 283 26.35 19.85 16.35
N ASP A 284 25.87 19.65 15.13
CA ASP A 284 24.59 20.18 14.63
C ASP A 284 23.35 19.52 15.26
N ARG A 285 23.54 18.45 16.04
CA ARG A 285 22.51 17.76 16.83
C ARG A 285 22.49 18.18 18.30
N HIS A 286 23.19 19.25 18.68
CA HIS A 286 23.23 19.76 20.06
C HIS A 286 22.29 20.96 20.28
N GLY A 287 21.13 20.70 20.90
CA GLY A 287 20.29 21.74 21.53
C GLY A 287 20.77 22.17 22.93
N GLY A 288 21.94 21.68 23.38
CA GLY A 288 22.41 21.70 24.78
C GLY A 288 22.02 20.42 25.53
N GLU A 289 22.70 20.09 26.63
CA GLU A 289 22.23 19.00 27.52
C GLU A 289 21.02 19.50 28.36
N PRO A 290 19.93 18.71 28.50
CA PRO A 290 19.75 17.32 28.07
C PRO A 290 19.15 17.12 26.66
N SER A 291 18.88 18.20 25.91
CA SER A 291 18.26 18.21 24.58
C SER A 291 19.15 17.72 23.42
N GLN A 292 20.26 17.01 23.69
CA GLN A 292 21.09 16.42 22.65
C GLN A 292 20.34 15.26 21.98
N VAL A 293 20.24 15.32 20.66
CA VAL A 293 19.62 14.29 19.84
C VAL A 293 20.71 13.42 19.23
N VAL A 294 20.49 12.11 19.23
CA VAL A 294 21.41 11.14 18.62
C VAL A 294 20.70 10.30 17.59
N ASP A 295 21.47 9.81 16.64
CA ASP A 295 21.03 8.90 15.61
C ASP A 295 21.28 7.49 16.14
N ILE A 296 20.21 6.71 16.33
CA ILE A 296 20.26 5.32 16.80
C ILE A 296 20.13 4.40 15.59
N ALA A 297 21.06 3.44 15.48
CA ALA A 297 21.08 2.49 14.38
C ALA A 297 19.83 1.59 14.41
N THR A 298 19.03 1.57 13.34
CA THR A 298 17.74 0.87 13.36
C THR A 298 17.90 -0.65 13.32
N GLY A 299 19.03 -1.15 12.82
CA GLY A 299 19.29 -2.59 12.75
C GLY A 299 19.40 -3.26 14.12
N ILE A 300 19.60 -2.51 15.22
CA ILE A 300 19.57 -3.05 16.59
C ILE A 300 18.21 -2.94 17.29
N LEU A 301 17.19 -2.35 16.66
CA LEU A 301 15.86 -2.23 17.25
C LEU A 301 15.17 -3.61 17.34
N ARG A 302 14.39 -3.82 18.40
CA ARG A 302 13.67 -5.06 18.72
C ARG A 302 12.15 -4.79 18.75
N ALA A 303 11.62 -4.26 17.65
CA ALA A 303 10.18 -4.08 17.51
C ALA A 303 9.50 -5.41 17.16
N PRO A 304 8.37 -5.79 17.81
CA PRO A 304 7.66 -7.04 17.54
C PRO A 304 7.22 -7.20 16.09
N GLU A 305 6.85 -6.10 15.44
CA GLU A 305 6.39 -6.04 14.05
C GLU A 305 7.51 -6.25 13.01
N GLY A 306 8.76 -5.94 13.34
CA GLY A 306 9.89 -6.07 12.42
C GLY A 306 10.90 -4.91 12.53
N PRO A 307 12.05 -4.98 11.81
CA PRO A 307 13.14 -4.02 11.89
C PRO A 307 12.83 -2.63 11.34
N MET A 308 11.75 -2.45 10.56
CA MET A 308 11.29 -1.11 10.17
C MET A 308 10.57 -0.41 11.33
N ALA A 309 10.11 -1.15 12.35
CA ALA A 309 9.52 -0.64 13.58
C ALA A 309 8.43 0.43 13.31
N GLU A 310 7.54 0.17 12.34
CA GLU A 310 6.57 1.16 11.83
C GLU A 310 5.58 1.67 12.87
N LYS A 311 5.39 0.96 14.01
CA LYS A 311 4.58 1.49 15.11
C LYS A 311 5.33 2.57 15.90
N TRP A 312 6.65 2.64 15.78
CA TRP A 312 7.53 3.57 16.48
C TRP A 312 8.15 4.63 15.58
N LEU A 313 8.34 4.31 14.31
CA LEU A 313 9.09 5.11 13.37
C LEU A 313 8.22 5.58 12.20
N THR A 314 8.48 6.79 11.72
CA THR A 314 8.03 7.28 10.42
C THR A 314 9.25 7.49 9.54
N TRP A 315 9.37 6.72 8.47
CA TRP A 315 10.53 6.76 7.58
C TRP A 315 10.39 7.85 6.54
N ARG A 316 11.47 8.59 6.30
CA ARG A 316 11.57 9.52 5.17
C ARG A 316 11.67 8.74 3.87
N SER A 317 10.88 9.11 2.87
CA SER A 317 10.94 8.54 1.52
C SER A 317 12.16 8.93 0.71
N ARG A 318 12.78 10.08 1.03
CA ARG A 318 14.06 10.48 0.43
C ARG A 318 15.22 9.93 1.27
N LEU A 319 16.11 9.18 0.62
CA LEU A 319 17.34 8.71 1.24
C LEU A 319 18.24 9.91 1.63
N ALA A 320 18.92 9.81 2.77
CA ALA A 320 19.92 10.80 3.17
C ALA A 320 21.19 10.64 2.31
N HIS A 321 21.81 11.77 1.93
CA HIS A 321 23.07 11.83 1.19
C HIS A 321 23.12 11.03 -0.13
N MET A 322 22.02 11.04 -0.89
CA MET A 322 21.91 10.33 -2.18
C MET A 322 23.06 10.57 -3.15
N ASP A 323 23.55 11.81 -3.27
CA ASP A 323 24.63 12.12 -4.21
C ASP A 323 25.91 11.35 -3.86
N SER A 324 26.18 11.15 -2.56
CA SER A 324 27.26 10.28 -2.10
C SER A 324 27.02 8.81 -2.43
N GLY A 325 25.78 8.32 -2.28
CA GLY A 325 25.43 6.95 -2.64
C GLY A 325 25.56 6.68 -4.13
N ARG A 326 25.10 7.61 -4.97
CA ARG A 326 25.20 7.52 -6.44
C ARG A 326 26.62 7.42 -6.94
N MET A 327 27.54 8.18 -6.33
CA MET A 327 28.96 8.10 -6.68
C MET A 327 29.57 6.72 -6.39
N TYR A 328 29.01 5.97 -5.43
CA TYR A 328 29.49 4.64 -5.07
C TYR A 328 28.78 3.53 -5.85
N ASP A 329 27.45 3.52 -5.84
CA ASP A 329 26.61 2.58 -6.58
C ASP A 329 25.29 3.28 -6.97
N GLU A 330 25.28 3.84 -8.18
CA GLU A 330 24.12 4.56 -8.75
C GLU A 330 22.89 3.65 -8.89
N ASN A 331 23.09 2.44 -9.39
CA ASN A 331 22.00 1.49 -9.62
C ASN A 331 21.32 1.10 -8.32
N PHE A 332 22.08 0.75 -7.29
CA PHE A 332 21.54 0.45 -5.97
C PHE A 332 20.82 1.66 -5.37
N THR A 333 21.44 2.85 -5.42
CA THR A 333 20.92 4.05 -4.78
C THR A 333 19.59 4.50 -5.41
N GLU A 334 19.50 4.52 -6.74
CA GLU A 334 18.27 4.89 -7.44
C GLU A 334 17.16 3.87 -7.25
N SER A 335 17.49 2.57 -7.27
CA SER A 335 16.52 1.52 -7.03
C SER A 335 15.97 1.57 -5.60
N LEU A 336 16.82 1.75 -4.58
CA LEU A 336 16.38 1.86 -3.20
C LEU A 336 15.52 3.11 -2.97
N HIS A 337 15.88 4.24 -3.60
CA HIS A 337 15.11 5.47 -3.50
C HIS A 337 13.74 5.36 -4.15
N THR A 338 13.68 4.73 -5.33
CA THR A 338 12.42 4.43 -6.03
C THR A 338 11.52 3.56 -5.16
N GLY A 339 12.07 2.49 -4.60
CA GLY A 339 11.40 1.61 -3.65
C GLY A 339 10.91 2.30 -2.39
N SER A 340 11.74 3.14 -1.78
CA SER A 340 11.39 3.90 -0.58
C SER A 340 10.24 4.87 -0.84
N LYS A 341 10.22 5.52 -2.02
CA LYS A 341 9.08 6.34 -2.46
C LYS A 341 7.83 5.51 -2.70
N GLN A 342 7.94 4.34 -3.34
CA GLN A 342 6.79 3.45 -3.54
C GLN A 342 6.16 3.05 -2.21
N TRP A 343 7.01 2.67 -1.27
CA TRP A 343 6.64 2.27 0.07
C TRP A 343 5.91 3.38 0.85
N ASP A 344 6.33 4.65 0.72
CA ASP A 344 5.73 5.81 1.41
C ASP A 344 4.49 6.39 0.69
N ALA A 345 4.35 6.25 -0.63
CA ALA A 345 3.27 6.91 -1.38
C ALA A 345 1.86 6.52 -0.91
N ILE A 346 1.66 5.25 -0.53
CA ILE A 346 0.36 4.78 0.00
C ILE A 346 0.10 5.35 1.40
N ASP A 347 1.11 5.42 2.26
CA ASP A 347 0.98 5.95 3.61
C ASP A 347 0.78 7.46 3.62
N ALA A 348 1.52 8.19 2.77
CA ALA A 348 1.32 9.61 2.51
C ALA A 348 -0.06 9.89 1.91
N LEU A 349 -0.60 9.01 1.05
CA LEU A 349 -1.98 9.11 0.59
C LEU A 349 -2.97 8.86 1.73
N ASN A 350 -2.73 7.85 2.56
CA ASN A 350 -3.58 7.52 3.71
C ASN A 350 -3.60 8.63 4.76
N SER A 351 -2.53 9.42 4.90
CA SER A 351 -2.50 10.59 5.77
C SER A 351 -3.47 11.70 5.33
N LEU A 352 -3.97 11.66 4.09
CA LEU A 352 -5.00 12.59 3.58
C LEU A 352 -6.43 12.15 3.94
N GLN A 353 -6.61 11.03 4.64
CA GLN A 353 -7.91 10.64 5.17
C GLN A 353 -8.31 11.52 6.37
N THR A 354 -9.61 11.73 6.56
CA THR A 354 -10.11 12.44 7.76
C THR A 354 -10.13 11.46 8.94
N PRO A 355 -9.45 11.73 10.06
CA PRO A 355 -9.50 10.86 11.24
C PRO A 355 -10.92 10.75 11.83
N PHE A 356 -11.24 9.62 12.47
CA PHE A 356 -12.58 9.28 12.98
C PHE A 356 -13.20 10.38 13.83
N LEU A 357 -12.47 10.92 14.82
CA LEU A 357 -12.98 11.96 15.71
C LEU A 357 -13.37 13.23 14.95
N LEU A 358 -12.57 13.63 13.97
CA LEU A 358 -12.85 14.79 13.13
C LEU A 358 -14.00 14.52 12.15
N PHE A 359 -14.07 13.31 11.60
CA PHE A 359 -15.17 12.86 10.75
C PHE A 359 -16.50 12.92 11.51
N GLU A 360 -16.56 12.37 12.72
CA GLU A 360 -17.74 12.42 13.60
C GLU A 360 -18.11 13.86 14.00
N ALA A 361 -17.13 14.72 14.31
CA ALA A 361 -17.38 16.12 14.61
C ALA A 361 -18.01 16.86 13.41
N ARG A 362 -17.48 16.66 12.20
CA ARG A 362 -18.03 17.22 10.95
C ARG A 362 -19.44 16.72 10.67
N ARG A 363 -19.67 15.41 10.87
CA ARG A 363 -20.98 14.76 10.74
C ARG A 363 -21.99 15.37 11.70
N LYS A 364 -21.65 15.52 12.98
CA LYS A 364 -22.52 16.13 14.01
C LYS A 364 -22.81 17.61 13.74
N ALA A 365 -21.85 18.32 13.14
CA ALA A 365 -22.03 19.70 12.72
C ALA A 365 -22.85 19.85 11.42
N GLY A 366 -23.24 18.75 10.76
CA GLY A 366 -24.03 18.80 9.53
C GLY A 366 -23.29 19.40 8.34
N ILE A 367 -21.96 19.32 8.31
CA ILE A 367 -21.14 19.87 7.23
C ILE A 367 -21.32 19.01 5.98
N ILE A 368 -21.89 19.58 4.93
CA ILE A 368 -22.13 18.93 3.63
C ILE A 368 -21.30 19.59 2.51
N PRO A 369 -21.00 18.86 1.43
CA PRO A 369 -20.38 19.43 0.23
C PRO A 369 -21.18 20.59 -0.37
N ASP A 370 -20.46 21.65 -0.75
CA ASP A 370 -21.04 22.85 -1.34
C ASP A 370 -20.14 23.46 -2.44
N ALA A 371 -20.50 24.66 -2.91
CA ALA A 371 -19.75 25.37 -3.94
C ALA A 371 -18.29 25.73 -3.54
N THR A 372 -17.99 25.87 -2.24
CA THR A 372 -16.63 26.15 -1.78
C THR A 372 -15.69 24.98 -2.07
N PHE A 373 -16.22 23.76 -2.08
CA PHE A 373 -15.45 22.56 -2.41
C PHE A 373 -15.02 22.54 -3.87
N MET A 374 -15.92 22.98 -4.76
CA MET A 374 -15.64 23.11 -6.19
C MET A 374 -14.61 24.21 -6.44
N HIS A 375 -14.72 25.33 -5.73
CA HIS A 375 -13.72 26.40 -5.80
C HIS A 375 -12.33 25.88 -5.41
N ALA A 376 -12.21 25.18 -4.27
CA ALA A 376 -10.96 24.59 -3.83
C ALA A 376 -10.36 23.62 -4.87
N MET A 377 -11.19 22.77 -5.50
CA MET A 377 -10.71 21.88 -6.56
C MET A 377 -10.13 22.62 -7.78
N ARG A 378 -10.73 23.74 -8.19
CA ARG A 378 -10.19 24.57 -9.28
C ARG A 378 -8.86 25.22 -8.89
N VAL A 379 -8.73 25.66 -7.64
CA VAL A 379 -7.46 26.17 -7.11
C VAL A 379 -6.39 25.08 -7.14
N TYR A 380 -6.69 23.86 -6.65
CA TYR A 380 -5.73 22.75 -6.68
C TYR A 380 -5.35 22.34 -8.11
N LEU A 381 -6.31 22.30 -9.04
CA LEU A 381 -6.03 22.04 -10.46
C LEU A 381 -5.01 23.04 -11.03
N LYS A 382 -5.18 24.32 -10.71
CA LYS A 382 -4.24 25.37 -11.08
C LYS A 382 -2.86 25.18 -10.42
N ARG A 383 -2.83 24.82 -9.13
CA ARG A 383 -1.58 24.57 -8.38
C ARG A 383 -0.76 23.43 -8.99
N ILE A 384 -1.40 22.41 -9.55
CA ILE A 384 -0.71 21.30 -10.24
C ILE A 384 -0.36 21.61 -11.71
N GLY A 385 -0.67 22.82 -12.18
CA GLY A 385 -0.24 23.32 -13.49
C GLY A 385 -1.25 23.13 -14.63
N TYR A 386 -2.53 22.87 -14.33
CA TYR A 386 -3.57 22.70 -15.35
C TYR A 386 -4.67 23.76 -15.27
N SER A 387 -5.30 24.01 -16.41
CA SER A 387 -6.51 24.80 -16.57
C SER A 387 -7.73 23.90 -16.75
N LEU A 388 -8.93 24.48 -16.69
CA LEU A 388 -10.17 23.74 -16.93
C LEU A 388 -10.23 23.20 -18.38
N SER A 389 -9.77 23.98 -19.35
CA SER A 389 -9.74 23.60 -20.76
C SER A 389 -8.79 22.44 -21.07
N ASP A 390 -7.77 22.20 -20.23
CA ASP A 390 -6.91 21.03 -20.41
C ASP A 390 -7.70 19.72 -20.22
N LEU A 391 -8.70 19.73 -19.33
CA LEU A 391 -9.53 18.54 -19.06
C LEU A 391 -10.41 18.16 -20.26
N ASP A 392 -10.75 19.10 -21.14
CA ASP A 392 -11.57 18.83 -22.33
C ASP A 392 -10.87 17.85 -23.30
N ARG A 393 -9.54 17.76 -23.26
CA ARG A 393 -8.73 16.79 -24.03
C ARG A 393 -9.04 15.34 -23.67
N LEU A 394 -9.61 15.08 -22.50
CA LEU A 394 -9.88 13.75 -21.98
C LEU A 394 -11.22 13.17 -22.47
N ASN A 395 -12.03 13.94 -23.20
CA ASN A 395 -13.35 13.52 -23.72
C ASN A 395 -14.15 12.70 -22.70
N MET A 396 -14.34 13.26 -21.50
CA MET A 396 -14.78 12.47 -20.34
C MET A 396 -16.18 11.88 -20.51
N VAL A 397 -16.35 10.59 -20.24
CA VAL A 397 -17.66 9.96 -20.00
C VAL A 397 -17.92 10.01 -18.50
N HIS A 398 -18.88 10.85 -18.08
CA HIS A 398 -19.10 11.12 -16.66
C HIS A 398 -20.35 10.41 -16.14
N VAL A 399 -20.21 9.57 -15.11
CA VAL A 399 -21.30 8.71 -14.63
C VAL A 399 -21.60 8.97 -13.16
N ALA A 400 -22.85 9.34 -12.87
CA ALA A 400 -23.40 9.48 -11.53
C ALA A 400 -24.58 8.53 -11.30
N GLY A 401 -24.96 8.34 -10.04
CA GLY A 401 -26.04 7.41 -9.69
C GLY A 401 -25.94 6.83 -8.30
N THR A 402 -26.99 6.15 -7.84
CA THR A 402 -26.97 5.44 -6.54
C THR A 402 -26.43 4.02 -6.73
N LYS A 403 -26.98 3.27 -7.69
CA LYS A 403 -26.58 1.89 -7.99
C LYS A 403 -26.20 1.75 -9.45
N GLY A 404 -25.16 0.97 -9.74
CA GLY A 404 -24.75 0.65 -11.11
C GLY A 404 -23.73 1.61 -11.74
N LYS A 405 -23.22 2.62 -11.01
CA LYS A 405 -22.16 3.54 -11.49
C LYS A 405 -20.92 2.78 -11.95
N GLY A 406 -20.22 2.12 -11.01
CA GLY A 406 -19.06 1.28 -11.32
C GLY A 406 -19.31 0.23 -12.40
N SER A 407 -20.49 -0.43 -12.41
CA SER A 407 -20.83 -1.39 -13.47
C SER A 407 -20.93 -0.75 -14.84
N THR A 408 -21.60 0.41 -14.93
CA THR A 408 -21.73 1.19 -16.17
C THR A 408 -20.35 1.66 -16.64
N CYS A 409 -19.52 2.20 -15.74
CA CYS A 409 -18.16 2.63 -16.07
C CYS A 409 -17.30 1.47 -16.59
N ALA A 410 -17.36 0.30 -15.96
CA ALA A 410 -16.63 -0.88 -16.39
C ALA A 410 -17.09 -1.39 -17.76
N PHE A 411 -18.40 -1.34 -18.06
CA PHE A 411 -18.89 -1.65 -19.41
C PHE A 411 -18.38 -0.65 -20.44
N VAL A 412 -18.44 0.66 -20.17
CA VAL A 412 -17.93 1.69 -21.10
C VAL A 412 -16.42 1.50 -21.33
N ASP A 413 -15.63 1.34 -20.27
CA ASP A 413 -14.18 1.12 -20.39
C ASP A 413 -13.86 -0.15 -21.19
N SER A 414 -14.56 -1.25 -20.91
CA SER A 414 -14.40 -2.50 -21.64
C SER A 414 -14.72 -2.35 -23.14
N ILE A 415 -15.83 -1.68 -23.48
CA ILE A 415 -16.21 -1.40 -24.88
C ILE A 415 -15.15 -0.53 -25.57
N LEU A 416 -14.73 0.58 -24.94
CA LEU A 416 -13.71 1.46 -25.49
C LEU A 416 -12.36 0.73 -25.66
N ALA A 417 -12.02 -0.20 -24.77
CA ALA A 417 -10.84 -1.03 -24.86
C ALA A 417 -10.91 -2.08 -25.99
N GLN A 418 -12.11 -2.60 -26.32
CA GLN A 418 -12.27 -3.44 -27.51
C GLN A 418 -12.02 -2.62 -28.79
N TYR A 419 -12.53 -1.39 -28.86
CA TYR A 419 -12.25 -0.47 -29.96
C TYR A 419 -10.76 -0.12 -30.05
N GLN A 420 -10.12 0.21 -28.94
CA GLN A 420 -8.69 0.52 -28.90
C GLN A 420 -7.81 -0.63 -29.44
N ARG A 421 -8.23 -1.89 -29.24
CA ARG A 421 -7.50 -3.07 -29.73
C ARG A 421 -7.72 -3.37 -31.21
N THR A 422 -8.88 -2.99 -31.75
CA THR A 422 -9.33 -3.36 -33.11
C THR A 422 -9.28 -2.19 -34.10
N HIS A 423 -9.25 -0.96 -33.59
CA HIS A 423 -9.31 0.30 -34.33
C HIS A 423 -8.22 1.26 -33.83
N ALA A 424 -7.96 2.33 -34.59
CA ALA A 424 -6.96 3.33 -34.26
C ALA A 424 -7.44 4.41 -33.25
N ALA A 425 -8.72 4.38 -32.84
CA ALA A 425 -9.32 5.38 -31.95
C ALA A 425 -10.33 4.73 -30.98
N PRO A 426 -10.28 5.05 -29.67
CA PRO A 426 -9.23 5.83 -29.00
C PRO A 426 -7.89 5.09 -29.00
N ARG A 427 -6.76 5.82 -29.00
CA ARG A 427 -5.42 5.21 -28.90
C ARG A 427 -5.12 4.77 -27.48
N LYS A 428 -5.57 5.58 -26.50
CA LYS A 428 -5.43 5.28 -25.07
C LYS A 428 -6.71 5.65 -24.32
N THR A 429 -7.22 4.71 -23.52
CA THR A 429 -8.41 4.92 -22.67
C THR A 429 -8.00 5.08 -21.21
N GLY A 430 -8.78 5.85 -20.47
CA GLY A 430 -8.65 6.01 -19.02
C GLY A 430 -9.92 5.59 -18.29
N LEU A 431 -9.78 5.06 -17.07
CA LEU A 431 -10.90 4.80 -16.17
C LEU A 431 -10.55 5.30 -14.76
N PHE A 432 -11.43 6.13 -14.20
CA PHE A 432 -11.39 6.56 -12.80
C PHE A 432 -12.62 6.08 -12.03
N ILE A 433 -12.41 5.22 -11.04
CA ILE A 433 -13.48 4.58 -10.25
C ILE A 433 -13.25 4.63 -8.74
N SER A 434 -14.32 4.41 -7.97
CA SER A 434 -14.23 4.33 -6.51
C SER A 434 -15.34 3.48 -5.87
N PRO A 435 -15.06 2.77 -4.76
CA PRO A 435 -13.73 2.55 -4.17
C PRO A 435 -12.89 1.53 -4.98
N HIS A 436 -11.63 1.32 -4.60
CA HIS A 436 -10.84 0.17 -5.06
C HIS A 436 -11.29 -1.11 -4.34
N LEU A 437 -10.95 -2.27 -4.88
CA LEU A 437 -11.19 -3.57 -4.26
C LEU A 437 -9.93 -4.16 -3.61
N VAL A 438 -8.80 -4.29 -4.32
CA VAL A 438 -7.56 -4.87 -3.76
C VAL A 438 -6.44 -3.85 -3.63
N SER A 439 -6.26 -2.98 -4.62
CA SER A 439 -5.23 -1.94 -4.61
C SER A 439 -5.76 -0.57 -5.05
N VAL A 440 -5.27 0.51 -4.45
CA VAL A 440 -5.61 1.89 -4.83
C VAL A 440 -5.33 2.20 -6.30
N ARG A 441 -4.37 1.51 -6.92
CA ARG A 441 -4.06 1.63 -8.35
C ARG A 441 -5.23 1.24 -9.24
N GLU A 442 -6.15 0.39 -8.77
CA GLU A 442 -7.37 0.04 -9.52
C GLU A 442 -8.28 1.22 -9.81
N ARG A 443 -8.18 2.28 -9.00
CA ARG A 443 -8.95 3.51 -9.19
C ARG A 443 -8.52 4.28 -10.41
N ILE A 444 -7.29 4.11 -10.89
CA ILE A 444 -6.76 4.82 -12.06
C ILE A 444 -6.24 3.75 -13.03
N ARG A 445 -6.99 3.51 -14.10
CA ARG A 445 -6.61 2.53 -15.13
C ARG A 445 -6.31 3.20 -16.45
N ILE A 446 -5.36 2.64 -17.17
CA ILE A 446 -5.06 2.96 -18.56
C ILE A 446 -5.24 1.69 -19.38
N ASN A 447 -6.00 1.78 -20.48
CA ASN A 447 -6.31 0.64 -21.35
C ASN A 447 -6.84 -0.56 -20.55
N SER A 448 -7.81 -0.29 -19.67
CA SER A 448 -8.45 -1.24 -18.74
C SER A 448 -7.53 -1.96 -17.74
N LYS A 449 -6.27 -1.52 -17.59
CA LYS A 449 -5.34 -2.05 -16.59
C LYS A 449 -5.00 -1.01 -15.52
N PRO A 450 -4.98 -1.36 -14.22
CA PRO A 450 -4.43 -0.49 -13.18
C PRO A 450 -3.06 0.04 -13.59
N ILE A 451 -2.77 1.30 -13.27
CA ILE A 451 -1.40 1.83 -13.46
C ILE A 451 -0.39 1.02 -12.64
N SER A 452 0.86 0.94 -13.11
CA SER A 452 1.94 0.31 -12.35
C SER A 452 2.25 1.10 -11.08
N GLU A 453 2.99 0.47 -10.17
CA GLU A 453 3.48 1.12 -8.94
C GLU A 453 4.41 2.27 -9.27
N ASP A 454 5.32 2.09 -10.24
CA ASP A 454 6.19 3.16 -10.75
C ASP A 454 5.38 4.39 -11.20
N LEU A 455 4.35 4.20 -12.04
CA LEU A 455 3.52 5.30 -12.52
C LEU A 455 2.71 5.93 -11.38
N PHE A 456 2.15 5.11 -10.49
CA PHE A 456 1.41 5.61 -9.33
C PHE A 456 2.30 6.51 -8.47
N THR A 457 3.47 6.03 -8.07
CA THR A 457 4.41 6.75 -7.22
C THR A 457 4.96 8.00 -7.90
N LYS A 458 5.35 7.90 -9.18
CA LYS A 458 5.81 9.05 -9.97
C LYS A 458 4.76 10.17 -9.95
N TYR A 459 3.53 9.86 -10.36
CA TYR A 459 2.49 10.87 -10.50
C TYR A 459 1.94 11.35 -9.14
N PHE A 460 1.98 10.50 -8.12
CA PHE A 460 1.72 10.90 -6.74
C PHE A 460 2.71 12.00 -6.32
N TYR A 461 4.02 11.74 -6.35
CA TYR A 461 4.97 12.74 -5.87
C TYR A 461 5.04 13.99 -6.75
N GLU A 462 4.87 13.87 -8.08
CA GLU A 462 4.78 15.05 -8.94
C GLU A 462 3.65 16.01 -8.51
N ILE A 463 2.49 15.48 -8.10
CA ILE A 463 1.39 16.30 -7.58
C ILE A 463 1.64 16.71 -6.12
N TRP A 464 2.15 15.81 -5.30
CA TRP A 464 2.46 16.06 -3.90
C TRP A 464 3.39 17.25 -3.73
N ASP A 465 4.43 17.32 -4.57
CA ASP A 465 5.45 18.36 -4.56
C ASP A 465 4.90 19.66 -5.14
N ARG A 466 4.21 19.61 -6.30
CA ARG A 466 3.57 20.79 -6.90
C ARG A 466 2.58 21.48 -5.95
N LEU A 467 1.76 20.69 -5.26
CA LEU A 467 0.81 21.20 -4.27
C LEU A 467 1.51 21.84 -3.07
N GLY A 468 2.57 21.19 -2.56
CA GLY A 468 3.37 21.72 -1.45
C GLY A 468 4.04 23.05 -1.80
N THR A 469 4.81 23.08 -2.89
CA THR A 469 5.52 24.29 -3.35
C THR A 469 4.55 25.42 -3.68
N ALA A 470 3.40 25.13 -4.31
CA ALA A 470 2.42 26.16 -4.61
C ALA A 470 1.75 26.75 -3.36
N ALA A 471 1.58 25.95 -2.29
CA ALA A 471 1.05 26.43 -1.02
C ALA A 471 2.01 27.39 -0.31
N GLU A 472 3.31 27.09 -0.33
CA GLU A 472 4.37 27.97 0.20
C GLU A 472 4.39 29.33 -0.50
N HIS A 473 4.30 29.33 -1.84
CA HIS A 473 4.25 30.57 -2.62
C HIS A 473 2.94 31.36 -2.48
N ALA A 474 1.86 30.70 -2.07
CA ALA A 474 0.55 31.33 -1.86
C ALA A 474 0.39 31.93 -0.45
N ALA A 475 1.40 31.85 0.41
CA ALA A 475 1.37 32.41 1.75
C ALA A 475 1.04 33.92 1.71
N GLY A 476 -0.13 34.30 2.23
CA GLY A 476 -0.63 35.68 2.25
C GLY A 476 -1.58 36.07 1.12
N GLY A 477 -1.91 35.17 0.19
CA GLY A 477 -2.94 35.38 -0.84
C GLY A 477 -4.38 35.06 -0.37
N PRO A 478 -5.41 35.33 -1.21
CA PRO A 478 -6.81 35.03 -0.88
C PRO A 478 -7.09 33.54 -0.63
N ASP A 479 -6.24 32.66 -1.17
CA ASP A 479 -6.33 31.21 -1.03
C ASP A 479 -5.37 30.64 0.04
N ALA A 480 -4.75 31.50 0.86
CA ALA A 480 -3.76 31.09 1.88
C ALA A 480 -4.37 30.22 3.00
N SER A 481 -5.69 30.27 3.19
CA SER A 481 -6.41 29.45 4.18
C SER A 481 -6.74 28.05 3.69
N LEU A 482 -6.51 27.74 2.40
CA LEU A 482 -6.66 26.38 1.90
C LEU A 482 -5.45 25.55 2.31
N GLU A 483 -5.73 24.38 2.87
CA GLU A 483 -4.74 23.33 3.14
C GLU A 483 -3.79 23.13 1.94
N ALA A 484 -2.54 22.75 2.22
CA ALA A 484 -1.56 22.55 1.17
C ALA A 484 -2.01 21.46 0.18
N ARG A 485 -2.62 20.39 0.71
CA ARG A 485 -3.04 19.21 -0.06
C ARG A 485 -4.51 18.89 0.25
N PRO A 486 -5.31 18.48 -0.75
CA PRO A 486 -6.70 18.13 -0.54
C PRO A 486 -6.86 16.75 0.11
N LEU A 487 -8.06 16.47 0.62
CA LEU A 487 -8.44 15.17 1.17
C LEU A 487 -8.30 14.02 0.15
N TYR A 488 -8.11 12.80 0.66
CA TYR A 488 -7.86 11.55 -0.07
C TYR A 488 -8.54 11.44 -1.46
N GLY A 489 -9.88 11.51 -1.51
CA GLY A 489 -10.61 11.33 -2.77
C GLY A 489 -10.41 12.46 -3.79
N ARG A 490 -10.22 13.68 -3.32
CA ARG A 490 -9.93 14.86 -4.17
C ARG A 490 -8.51 14.81 -4.70
N TYR A 491 -7.56 14.39 -3.86
CA TYR A 491 -6.19 14.15 -4.27
C TYR A 491 -6.13 13.11 -5.40
N LEU A 492 -6.80 11.97 -5.24
CA LEU A 492 -6.89 10.95 -6.29
C LEU A 492 -7.58 11.44 -7.56
N THR A 493 -8.54 12.36 -7.45
CA THR A 493 -9.16 12.99 -8.63
C THR A 493 -8.14 13.82 -9.40
N LEU A 494 -7.38 14.68 -8.71
CA LEU A 494 -6.27 15.45 -9.32
C LEU A 494 -5.22 14.53 -9.94
N MET A 495 -4.87 13.47 -9.23
CA MET A 495 -3.95 12.44 -9.70
C MET A 495 -4.43 11.78 -10.98
N SER A 496 -5.71 11.39 -11.06
CA SER A 496 -6.26 10.80 -12.27
C SER A 496 -6.14 11.71 -13.49
N TRP A 497 -6.43 13.01 -13.34
CA TRP A 497 -6.29 13.97 -14.44
C TRP A 497 -4.84 14.14 -14.85
N HIS A 498 -3.93 14.28 -13.88
CA HIS A 498 -2.50 14.41 -14.16
C HIS A 498 -1.96 13.18 -14.89
N VAL A 499 -2.29 11.98 -14.41
CA VAL A 499 -1.94 10.71 -15.08
C VAL A 499 -2.46 10.70 -16.51
N PHE A 500 -3.76 10.94 -16.73
CA PHE A 500 -4.38 10.83 -18.05
C PHE A 500 -3.87 11.89 -19.03
N LEU A 501 -3.58 13.11 -18.57
CA LEU A 501 -3.01 14.17 -19.41
C LEU A 501 -1.56 13.88 -19.78
N GLN A 502 -0.73 13.41 -18.83
CA GLN A 502 0.68 13.06 -19.08
C GLN A 502 0.81 11.83 -19.98
N GLU A 503 -0.08 10.86 -19.79
CA GLU A 503 -0.09 9.62 -20.58
C GLU A 503 -0.78 9.79 -21.94
N GLY A 504 -1.42 10.92 -22.22
CA GLY A 504 -2.06 11.19 -23.51
C GLY A 504 -3.31 10.33 -23.75
N VAL A 505 -4.14 10.15 -22.72
CA VAL A 505 -5.45 9.51 -22.83
C VAL A 505 -6.38 10.33 -23.70
N ASP A 506 -7.05 9.68 -24.66
CA ASP A 506 -7.97 10.34 -25.60
C ASP A 506 -9.41 10.35 -25.08
N ALA A 507 -9.81 9.34 -24.31
CA ALA A 507 -11.13 9.23 -23.69
C ALA A 507 -11.04 8.60 -22.29
N ALA A 508 -11.60 9.27 -21.30
CA ALA A 508 -11.58 8.83 -19.92
C ALA A 508 -12.99 8.64 -19.33
N VAL A 509 -13.24 7.51 -18.69
CA VAL A 509 -14.50 7.21 -18.03
C VAL A 509 -14.38 7.55 -16.54
N TYR A 510 -15.28 8.36 -16.01
CA TYR A 510 -15.26 8.82 -14.63
C TYR A 510 -16.53 8.43 -13.89
N GLU A 511 -16.36 7.69 -12.79
CA GLU A 511 -17.39 7.52 -11.77
C GLU A 511 -17.34 8.68 -10.77
N THR A 512 -18.48 9.29 -10.47
CA THR A 512 -18.59 10.22 -9.32
C THR A 512 -18.42 9.47 -8.01
N GLY A 513 -17.70 10.04 -7.04
CA GLY A 513 -17.59 9.51 -5.69
C GLY A 513 -18.90 9.62 -4.92
N ILE A 514 -19.28 10.83 -4.51
CA ILE A 514 -20.51 11.09 -3.75
C ILE A 514 -21.29 12.25 -4.38
N GLY A 515 -22.57 12.01 -4.67
CA GLY A 515 -23.44 13.02 -5.25
C GLY A 515 -23.21 13.20 -6.74
N GLY A 516 -22.84 14.41 -7.15
CA GLY A 516 -22.61 14.82 -8.54
C GLY A 516 -22.26 16.31 -8.63
N GLU A 517 -23.17 17.21 -8.26
CA GLU A 517 -23.01 18.67 -8.37
C GLU A 517 -21.72 19.19 -7.71
N TYR A 518 -21.42 18.71 -6.50
CA TYR A 518 -20.23 19.10 -5.72
C TYR A 518 -19.21 17.97 -5.60
N ASP A 519 -19.28 16.97 -6.48
CA ASP A 519 -18.28 15.91 -6.54
C ASP A 519 -16.98 16.45 -7.15
N ALA A 520 -15.84 15.97 -6.67
CA ALA A 520 -14.52 16.42 -7.13
C ALA A 520 -14.34 16.28 -8.65
N THR A 521 -14.96 15.25 -9.24
CA THR A 521 -14.88 14.99 -10.68
C THR A 521 -15.67 15.99 -11.53
N ASN A 522 -16.61 16.75 -10.94
CA ASN A 522 -17.52 17.66 -11.66
C ASN A 522 -16.91 19.03 -12.02
N VAL A 523 -15.59 19.16 -11.88
CA VAL A 523 -14.81 20.32 -12.35
C VAL A 523 -14.80 20.38 -13.88
N VAL A 524 -14.92 19.24 -14.56
CA VAL A 524 -15.01 19.15 -16.02
C VAL A 524 -16.18 19.99 -16.57
N GLU A 525 -15.93 20.74 -17.64
CA GLU A 525 -16.94 21.62 -18.23
C GLU A 525 -17.60 21.01 -19.47
N GLN A 526 -16.87 20.24 -20.28
CA GLN A 526 -17.35 19.65 -21.53
C GLN A 526 -17.09 18.12 -21.60
N PRO A 527 -17.80 17.30 -20.82
CA PRO A 527 -17.73 15.85 -20.97
C PRO A 527 -18.20 15.42 -22.38
N ALA A 528 -17.69 14.29 -22.88
CA ALA A 528 -18.20 13.69 -24.11
C ALA A 528 -19.65 13.21 -23.95
N ALA A 529 -20.00 12.70 -22.77
CA ALA A 529 -21.36 12.34 -22.40
C ALA A 529 -21.52 12.26 -20.87
N ALA A 530 -22.74 12.48 -20.38
CA ALA A 530 -23.10 12.27 -18.98
C ALA A 530 -24.14 11.15 -18.83
N GLY A 531 -23.96 10.26 -17.84
CA GLY A 531 -24.85 9.14 -17.57
C GLY A 531 -25.36 9.14 -16.13
N ILE A 532 -26.68 9.04 -15.94
CA ILE A 532 -27.30 8.89 -14.62
C ILE A 532 -27.87 7.47 -14.49
N THR A 533 -27.22 6.65 -13.66
CA THR A 533 -27.69 5.28 -13.37
C THR A 533 -28.89 5.30 -12.42
N THR A 534 -29.39 4.13 -12.01
CA THR A 534 -30.54 4.03 -11.09
C THR A 534 -30.35 4.86 -9.82
N LEU A 535 -31.36 5.67 -9.51
CA LEU A 535 -31.44 6.52 -8.34
C LEU A 535 -32.24 5.87 -7.21
N GLY A 536 -31.75 6.06 -6.00
CA GLY A 536 -32.34 5.54 -4.77
C GLY A 536 -31.80 6.30 -3.55
N ILE A 537 -32.41 6.06 -2.39
CA ILE A 537 -31.96 6.65 -1.12
C ILE A 537 -30.60 6.08 -0.76
N ASP A 538 -29.62 6.96 -0.61
CA ASP A 538 -28.26 6.64 -0.18
C ASP A 538 -27.57 7.92 0.29
N HIS A 539 -26.55 7.78 1.14
CA HIS A 539 -25.79 8.90 1.71
C HIS A 539 -26.66 10.02 2.30
N VAL A 540 -27.71 9.66 3.05
CA VAL A 540 -28.73 10.58 3.61
C VAL A 540 -28.12 11.77 4.35
N GLN A 541 -27.02 11.54 5.07
CA GLN A 541 -26.35 12.57 5.86
C GLN A 541 -25.62 13.63 5.01
N ILE A 542 -25.33 13.32 3.75
CA ILE A 542 -24.55 14.18 2.84
C ILE A 542 -25.44 14.77 1.75
N LEU A 543 -26.34 13.96 1.18
CA LEU A 543 -27.16 14.32 0.01
C LEU A 543 -28.61 14.66 0.37
N GLY A 544 -29.00 14.45 1.63
CA GLY A 544 -30.35 14.62 2.11
C GLY A 544 -31.16 13.32 2.18
N ASP A 545 -32.28 13.41 2.88
CA ASP A 545 -33.20 12.32 3.26
C ASP A 545 -34.28 12.01 2.21
N SER A 546 -34.25 12.68 1.05
CA SER A 546 -35.26 12.49 0.01
C SER A 546 -34.64 12.15 -1.34
N ILE A 547 -35.40 11.38 -2.14
CA ILE A 547 -34.99 11.00 -3.48
C ILE A 547 -34.82 12.21 -4.40
N GLU A 548 -35.60 13.28 -4.19
CA GLU A 548 -35.51 14.53 -4.94
C GLU A 548 -34.19 15.26 -4.69
N LYS A 549 -33.77 15.39 -3.42
CA LYS A 549 -32.48 16.02 -3.08
C LYS A 549 -31.31 15.25 -3.67
N ILE A 550 -31.34 13.92 -3.55
CA ILE A 550 -30.32 13.03 -4.12
C ILE A 550 -30.29 13.14 -5.65
N SER A 551 -31.46 13.17 -6.29
CA SER A 551 -31.58 13.32 -7.75
C SER A 551 -31.05 14.67 -8.22
N TRP A 552 -31.29 15.76 -7.47
CA TRP A 552 -30.79 17.09 -7.79
C TRP A 552 -29.26 17.12 -7.81
N HIS A 553 -28.62 16.53 -6.79
CA HIS A 553 -27.16 16.44 -6.73
C HIS A 553 -26.60 15.62 -7.90
N LYS A 554 -27.17 14.45 -8.19
CA LYS A 554 -26.65 13.55 -9.23
C LYS A 554 -26.84 14.12 -10.63
N ALA A 555 -27.95 14.82 -10.87
CA ALA A 555 -28.19 15.59 -12.09
C ALA A 555 -27.15 16.68 -12.35
N GLY A 556 -26.35 17.05 -11.35
CA GLY A 556 -25.37 18.13 -11.46
C GLY A 556 -24.26 17.92 -12.47
N ILE A 557 -23.98 16.67 -12.84
CA ILE A 557 -22.98 16.31 -13.85
C ILE A 557 -23.45 16.57 -15.29
N MET A 558 -24.73 16.88 -15.51
CA MET A 558 -25.20 17.29 -16.84
C MET A 558 -24.58 18.63 -17.22
N LYS A 559 -24.00 18.72 -18.41
CA LYS A 559 -23.32 19.92 -18.91
C LYS A 559 -23.88 20.32 -20.27
N ARG A 560 -24.10 21.62 -20.47
CA ARG A 560 -24.61 22.18 -21.72
C ARG A 560 -23.70 21.79 -22.89
N GLY A 561 -24.29 21.39 -24.01
CA GLY A 561 -23.55 20.95 -25.20
C GLY A 561 -23.05 19.51 -25.15
N SER A 562 -23.28 18.80 -24.05
CA SER A 562 -22.96 17.37 -23.91
C SER A 562 -24.27 16.55 -23.84
N PRO A 563 -24.37 15.41 -24.53
CA PRO A 563 -25.54 14.54 -24.41
C PRO A 563 -25.63 13.95 -22.99
N ALA A 564 -26.85 13.84 -22.47
CA ALA A 564 -27.11 13.20 -21.19
C ALA A 564 -28.07 12.03 -21.34
N PHE A 565 -27.75 10.93 -20.66
CA PHE A 565 -28.51 9.69 -20.69
C PHE A 565 -28.90 9.25 -19.28
N THR A 566 -30.06 8.64 -19.14
CA THR A 566 -30.52 8.00 -17.90
C THR A 566 -31.26 6.71 -18.22
N VAL A 567 -31.43 5.84 -17.23
CA VAL A 567 -32.31 4.67 -17.33
C VAL A 567 -33.71 5.01 -16.83
N GLU A 568 -34.66 4.07 -16.89
CA GLU A 568 -35.94 4.23 -16.22
C GLU A 568 -35.75 4.55 -14.72
N GLN A 569 -36.35 5.64 -14.26
CA GLN A 569 -36.28 6.11 -12.87
C GLN A 569 -37.66 6.09 -12.22
N VAL A 570 -37.69 6.10 -10.89
CA VAL A 570 -38.94 6.37 -10.15
C VAL A 570 -39.50 7.76 -10.51
N PRO A 571 -40.83 7.97 -10.51
CA PRO A 571 -41.44 9.20 -11.03
C PRO A 571 -40.93 10.51 -10.40
N SER A 572 -40.61 10.51 -9.10
CA SER A 572 -40.04 11.67 -8.39
C SER A 572 -38.65 12.01 -8.90
N ALA A 573 -37.77 11.02 -9.00
CA ALA A 573 -36.43 11.16 -9.55
C ALA A 573 -36.46 11.61 -11.03
N ALA A 574 -37.29 10.97 -11.86
CA ALA A 574 -37.45 11.32 -13.27
C ALA A 574 -37.86 12.78 -13.46
N ARG A 575 -38.77 13.30 -12.62
CA ARG A 575 -39.21 14.70 -12.65
C ARG A 575 -38.07 15.65 -12.35
N VAL A 576 -37.26 15.36 -11.33
CA VAL A 576 -36.09 16.18 -10.96
C VAL A 576 -35.04 16.16 -12.06
N LEU A 577 -34.75 14.99 -12.64
CA LEU A 577 -33.77 14.89 -13.73
C LEU A 577 -34.20 15.74 -14.95
N ARG A 578 -35.47 15.68 -15.36
CA ARG A 578 -35.99 16.52 -16.46
C ARG A 578 -35.91 18.00 -16.13
N GLY A 579 -36.36 18.41 -14.95
CA GLY A 579 -36.30 19.82 -14.53
C GLY A 579 -34.86 20.36 -14.50
N ARG A 580 -33.90 19.53 -14.07
CA ARG A 580 -32.47 19.89 -14.09
C ARG A 580 -31.88 19.94 -15.50
N ALA A 581 -32.32 19.05 -16.38
CA ALA A 581 -31.92 19.06 -17.78
C ALA A 581 -32.41 20.34 -18.47
N ASP A 582 -33.67 20.74 -18.21
CA ASP A 582 -34.24 21.99 -18.72
C ASP A 582 -33.50 23.22 -18.17
N GLU A 583 -33.25 23.26 -16.86
CA GLU A 583 -32.49 24.34 -16.19
C GLU A 583 -31.09 24.52 -16.80
N LYS A 584 -30.41 23.40 -17.08
CA LYS A 584 -29.04 23.40 -17.65
C LYS A 584 -29.02 23.49 -19.18
N GLY A 585 -30.17 23.44 -19.85
CA GLY A 585 -30.29 23.44 -21.32
C GLY A 585 -29.64 22.22 -21.97
N VAL A 586 -29.91 21.03 -21.41
CA VAL A 586 -29.33 19.74 -21.85
C VAL A 586 -30.44 18.81 -22.33
N ALA A 587 -30.24 18.13 -23.45
CA ALA A 587 -31.14 17.07 -23.90
C ALA A 587 -30.88 15.79 -23.07
N LEU A 588 -31.83 15.45 -22.19
CA LEU A 588 -31.80 14.20 -21.42
C LEU A 588 -32.59 13.11 -22.15
N THR A 589 -31.93 12.01 -22.48
CA THR A 589 -32.55 10.83 -23.10
C THR A 589 -32.69 9.70 -22.09
N THR A 590 -33.90 9.19 -21.91
CA THR A 590 -34.10 7.93 -21.18
C THR A 590 -33.83 6.76 -22.13
N VAL A 591 -32.87 5.92 -21.76
CA VAL A 591 -32.47 4.73 -22.52
C VAL A 591 -33.32 3.55 -22.06
N ASP A 592 -34.11 3.00 -22.98
CA ASP A 592 -34.84 1.76 -22.76
C ASP A 592 -33.88 0.55 -22.79
N PRO A 593 -34.28 -0.62 -22.24
CA PRO A 593 -33.53 -1.85 -22.42
C PRO A 593 -33.29 -2.10 -23.92
N ASP A 594 -32.06 -1.91 -24.36
CA ASP A 594 -31.70 -1.91 -25.78
C ASP A 594 -32.06 -3.26 -26.41
N ALA A 595 -32.94 -3.24 -27.41
CA ALA A 595 -33.39 -4.44 -28.11
C ALA A 595 -32.21 -5.22 -28.72
N ARG A 596 -31.11 -4.54 -29.05
CA ARG A 596 -29.87 -5.13 -29.58
C ARG A 596 -29.13 -5.97 -28.54
N LEU A 597 -29.46 -5.86 -27.24
CA LEU A 597 -28.92 -6.70 -26.16
C LEU A 597 -29.59 -8.08 -26.08
N GLY A 598 -30.58 -8.39 -26.92
CA GLY A 598 -31.36 -9.62 -26.83
C GLY A 598 -30.51 -10.91 -26.78
N SER A 599 -29.44 -10.98 -27.58
CA SER A 599 -28.52 -12.12 -27.65
C SER A 599 -27.25 -11.96 -26.80
N VAL A 600 -27.02 -10.80 -26.19
CA VAL A 600 -25.79 -10.49 -25.45
C VAL A 600 -25.84 -11.03 -24.02
N LYS A 601 -24.82 -11.77 -23.62
CA LYS A 601 -24.70 -12.40 -22.30
C LYS A 601 -24.20 -11.41 -21.24
N VAL A 602 -25.07 -10.49 -20.84
CA VAL A 602 -24.82 -9.59 -19.71
C VAL A 602 -24.84 -10.38 -18.39
N ARG A 603 -23.82 -10.17 -17.53
CA ARG A 603 -23.68 -10.86 -16.24
C ARG A 603 -23.76 -9.89 -15.05
N PRO A 604 -24.57 -10.18 -14.00
CA PRO A 604 -25.63 -11.19 -14.01
C PRO A 604 -26.73 -10.81 -15.03
N ASN A 605 -27.44 -11.81 -15.56
CA ASN A 605 -28.49 -11.59 -16.57
C ASN A 605 -29.80 -11.09 -15.93
N GLU A 606 -29.72 -9.92 -15.31
CA GLU A 606 -30.77 -9.30 -14.53
C GLU A 606 -31.19 -7.96 -15.13
N ARG A 607 -32.44 -7.55 -14.90
CA ARG A 607 -32.99 -6.30 -15.47
C ARG A 607 -32.13 -5.07 -15.14
N PHE A 608 -31.67 -4.95 -13.90
CA PHE A 608 -30.85 -3.81 -13.48
C PHE A 608 -29.50 -3.75 -14.21
N GLN A 609 -28.88 -4.90 -14.47
CA GLN A 609 -27.58 -4.96 -15.15
C GLN A 609 -27.74 -4.75 -16.65
N ARG A 610 -28.84 -5.23 -17.25
CA ARG A 610 -29.24 -4.90 -18.62
C ARG A 610 -29.46 -3.39 -18.80
N ASN A 611 -30.05 -2.72 -17.81
CA ASN A 611 -30.19 -1.26 -17.83
C ASN A 611 -28.82 -0.55 -17.75
N ASN A 612 -27.90 -1.04 -16.89
CA ASN A 612 -26.53 -0.52 -16.84
C ASN A 612 -25.80 -0.73 -18.18
N ALA A 613 -25.97 -1.88 -18.83
CA ALA A 613 -25.40 -2.18 -20.14
C ALA A 613 -25.98 -1.28 -21.23
N ALA A 614 -27.30 -1.07 -21.28
CA ALA A 614 -27.94 -0.17 -22.23
C ALA A 614 -27.46 1.28 -22.09
N LEU A 615 -27.34 1.77 -20.85
CA LEU A 615 -26.76 3.08 -20.57
C LEU A 615 -25.28 3.15 -21.01
N ALA A 616 -24.49 2.11 -20.72
CA ALA A 616 -23.08 2.05 -21.15
C ALA A 616 -22.94 2.06 -22.68
N VAL A 617 -23.81 1.37 -23.41
CA VAL A 617 -23.86 1.40 -24.88
C VAL A 617 -24.07 2.84 -25.36
N ALA A 618 -25.09 3.54 -24.87
CA ALA A 618 -25.37 4.92 -25.28
C ALA A 618 -24.21 5.89 -24.97
N LEU A 619 -23.57 5.72 -23.80
CA LEU A 619 -22.40 6.51 -23.40
C LEU A 619 -21.18 6.22 -24.29
N ALA A 620 -20.90 4.95 -24.57
CA ALA A 620 -19.79 4.56 -25.44
C ALA A 620 -20.00 5.03 -26.88
N GLU A 621 -21.23 4.93 -27.41
CA GLU A 621 -21.57 5.48 -28.72
C GLU A 621 -21.33 7.00 -28.80
N ALA A 622 -21.74 7.75 -27.77
CA ALA A 622 -21.52 9.19 -27.71
C ALA A 622 -20.03 9.56 -27.63
N ALA A 623 -19.26 8.81 -26.83
CA ALA A 623 -17.81 9.00 -26.73
C ALA A 623 -17.09 8.71 -28.05
N LEU A 624 -17.40 7.58 -28.70
CA LEU A 624 -16.82 7.20 -29.98
C LEU A 624 -17.17 8.21 -31.09
N LYS A 625 -18.42 8.69 -31.14
CA LYS A 625 -18.83 9.77 -32.06
C LYS A 625 -18.06 11.06 -31.81
N LYS A 626 -17.84 11.45 -30.54
CA LYS A 626 -17.05 12.63 -30.17
C LYS A 626 -15.59 12.52 -30.65
N LEU A 627 -15.04 11.31 -30.68
CA LEU A 627 -13.71 11.00 -31.22
C LEU A 627 -13.67 10.87 -32.75
N GLY A 628 -14.80 11.05 -33.45
CA GLY A 628 -14.88 10.92 -34.91
C GLY A 628 -14.91 9.47 -35.41
N VAL A 629 -15.20 8.49 -34.54
CA VAL A 629 -15.38 7.08 -34.94
C VAL A 629 -16.76 6.91 -35.56
N ALA A 630 -16.80 6.43 -36.80
CA ALA A 630 -18.04 6.09 -37.48
C ALA A 630 -18.60 4.77 -36.93
N LEU A 631 -19.83 4.80 -36.45
CA LEU A 631 -20.53 3.63 -35.94
C LEU A 631 -21.54 3.15 -36.99
N PRO A 632 -21.63 1.84 -37.27
CA PRO A 632 -22.57 1.32 -38.25
C PRO A 632 -24.01 1.47 -37.74
N GLU A 633 -24.90 1.98 -38.59
CA GLU A 633 -26.34 1.91 -38.33
C GLU A 633 -26.81 0.47 -38.55
N SER A 634 -27.06 -0.26 -37.47
CA SER A 634 -27.50 -1.66 -37.51
C SER A 634 -28.52 -1.96 -36.42
N SER A 635 -29.39 -2.93 -36.68
CA SER A 635 -30.29 -3.53 -35.70
C SER A 635 -29.56 -4.46 -34.72
N SER A 636 -28.24 -4.64 -34.83
CA SER A 636 -27.39 -5.41 -33.92
C SER A 636 -26.22 -4.56 -33.41
N LEU A 637 -25.70 -4.90 -32.24
CA LEU A 637 -24.48 -4.27 -31.71
C LEU A 637 -23.24 -4.68 -32.53
N PRO A 638 -22.26 -3.80 -32.72
CA PRO A 638 -20.94 -4.17 -33.24
C PRO A 638 -20.26 -5.22 -32.34
N GLN A 639 -19.36 -6.02 -32.91
CA GLN A 639 -18.70 -7.11 -32.17
C GLN A 639 -17.92 -6.59 -30.96
N GLU A 640 -17.32 -5.40 -31.06
CA GLU A 640 -16.58 -4.74 -29.98
C GLU A 640 -17.50 -4.39 -28.80
N PHE A 641 -18.75 -4.02 -29.07
CA PHE A 641 -19.74 -3.77 -28.01
C PHE A 641 -20.15 -5.09 -27.35
N VAL A 642 -20.42 -6.14 -28.15
CA VAL A 642 -20.77 -7.47 -27.62
C VAL A 642 -19.63 -8.00 -26.76
N ASP A 643 -18.41 -8.00 -27.26
CA ASP A 643 -17.20 -8.41 -26.53
C ASP A 643 -16.98 -7.57 -25.28
N GLY A 644 -17.20 -6.25 -25.37
CA GLY A 644 -17.08 -5.34 -24.24
C GLY A 644 -18.05 -5.67 -23.11
N LEU A 645 -19.28 -6.08 -23.44
CA LEU A 645 -20.33 -6.44 -22.48
C LEU A 645 -20.21 -7.88 -21.96
N GLU A 646 -19.72 -8.83 -22.75
CA GLU A 646 -19.63 -10.24 -22.37
C GLU A 646 -18.31 -10.61 -21.67
N LYS A 647 -17.20 -9.94 -22.01
CA LYS A 647 -15.86 -10.26 -21.50
C LYS A 647 -15.41 -9.36 -20.35
N VAL A 648 -16.21 -8.37 -19.95
CA VAL A 648 -15.89 -7.50 -18.81
C VAL A 648 -15.77 -8.32 -17.53
N SER A 649 -14.75 -8.03 -16.73
CA SER A 649 -14.55 -8.62 -15.41
C SER A 649 -15.11 -7.69 -14.34
N PHE A 650 -16.00 -8.21 -13.49
CA PHE A 650 -16.56 -7.49 -12.34
C PHE A 650 -16.01 -8.09 -11.04
N ARG A 651 -14.75 -7.77 -10.73
CA ARG A 651 -14.11 -8.21 -9.48
C ARG A 651 -14.96 -7.85 -8.25
N GLY A 652 -15.14 -8.81 -7.35
CA GLY A 652 -15.92 -8.67 -6.12
C GLY A 652 -17.42 -8.44 -6.33
N ARG A 653 -17.99 -8.81 -7.50
CA ARG A 653 -19.43 -8.76 -7.77
C ARG A 653 -19.90 -10.07 -8.37
N CYS A 654 -20.63 -10.87 -7.59
CA CYS A 654 -21.07 -12.20 -7.98
C CYS A 654 -19.92 -13.05 -8.58
N GLU A 655 -18.73 -12.92 -8.00
CA GLU A 655 -17.50 -13.58 -8.47
C GLU A 655 -17.39 -14.96 -7.80
N VAL A 656 -17.08 -15.99 -8.60
CA VAL A 656 -16.88 -17.36 -8.11
C VAL A 656 -15.42 -17.73 -8.31
N MET A 657 -14.75 -18.16 -7.25
CA MET A 657 -13.39 -18.70 -7.27
C MET A 657 -13.37 -20.10 -6.66
N VAL A 658 -12.51 -20.96 -7.20
CA VAL A 658 -12.32 -22.33 -6.71
C VAL A 658 -10.89 -22.43 -6.17
N GLU A 659 -10.74 -22.85 -4.92
CA GLU A 659 -9.48 -23.15 -4.24
C GLU A 659 -9.64 -24.52 -3.59
N ASP A 660 -9.05 -25.55 -4.20
CA ASP A 660 -9.17 -26.95 -3.74
C ASP A 660 -10.65 -27.35 -3.51
N GLU A 661 -11.01 -27.85 -2.32
CA GLU A 661 -12.37 -28.22 -1.93
C GLU A 661 -13.23 -27.04 -1.44
N VAL A 662 -12.83 -25.79 -1.72
CA VAL A 662 -13.59 -24.58 -1.39
C VAL A 662 -14.05 -23.85 -2.66
N ILE A 663 -15.34 -23.52 -2.70
CA ILE A 663 -15.90 -22.60 -3.69
C ILE A 663 -16.26 -21.29 -3.00
N TRP A 664 -15.48 -20.25 -3.31
CA TRP A 664 -15.65 -18.90 -2.81
C TRP A 664 -16.60 -18.10 -3.69
N HIS A 665 -17.69 -17.62 -3.10
CA HIS A 665 -18.69 -16.75 -3.71
C HIS A 665 -18.51 -15.34 -3.13
N LEU A 666 -17.99 -14.43 -3.93
CA LEU A 666 -17.50 -13.12 -3.48
C LEU A 666 -18.40 -12.00 -4.00
N ASP A 667 -19.01 -11.23 -3.11
CA ASP A 667 -19.81 -10.06 -3.48
C ASP A 667 -19.74 -8.92 -2.46
N GLY A 668 -19.31 -7.73 -2.90
CA GLY A 668 -19.16 -6.52 -2.08
C GLY A 668 -20.46 -5.80 -1.70
N ALA A 669 -21.61 -6.47 -1.79
CA ALA A 669 -22.90 -5.96 -1.32
C ALA A 669 -22.82 -5.46 0.13
N HIS A 670 -23.34 -4.25 0.37
CA HIS A 670 -23.25 -3.55 1.66
C HIS A 670 -24.50 -2.68 1.97
N THR A 671 -25.56 -2.85 1.18
CA THR A 671 -26.89 -2.27 1.39
C THR A 671 -27.92 -3.40 1.45
N ALA A 672 -29.06 -3.17 2.10
CA ALA A 672 -30.13 -4.17 2.21
C ALA A 672 -30.52 -4.78 0.86
N ASP A 673 -30.80 -3.93 -0.14
CA ASP A 673 -31.19 -4.40 -1.48
C ASP A 673 -30.07 -5.17 -2.19
N SER A 674 -28.81 -4.72 -2.08
CA SER A 674 -27.70 -5.43 -2.73
C SER A 674 -27.43 -6.78 -2.06
N LEU A 675 -27.57 -6.85 -0.73
CA LEU A 675 -27.37 -8.09 0.03
C LEU A 675 -28.45 -9.10 -0.33
N LYS A 676 -29.71 -8.67 -0.42
CA LYS A 676 -30.81 -9.50 -0.93
C LYS A 676 -30.50 -10.10 -2.30
N LEU A 677 -29.93 -9.31 -3.22
CA LEU A 677 -29.56 -9.81 -4.56
C LEU A 677 -28.38 -10.79 -4.52
N ALA A 678 -27.32 -10.46 -3.77
CA ALA A 678 -26.16 -11.34 -3.60
C ALA A 678 -26.56 -12.67 -2.94
N SER A 679 -27.42 -12.63 -1.93
CA SER A 679 -27.97 -13.81 -1.26
C SER A 679 -28.79 -14.69 -2.21
N LYS A 680 -29.66 -14.10 -3.04
CA LYS A 680 -30.41 -14.85 -4.07
C LYS A 680 -29.49 -15.49 -5.10
N TRP A 681 -28.48 -14.75 -5.54
CA TRP A 681 -27.47 -15.28 -6.47
C TRP A 681 -26.75 -16.47 -5.86
N PHE A 682 -26.21 -16.34 -4.65
CA PHE A 682 -25.57 -17.44 -3.92
C PHE A 682 -26.49 -18.65 -3.74
N ALA A 683 -27.74 -18.43 -3.34
CA ALA A 683 -28.72 -19.49 -3.13
C ALA A 683 -28.97 -20.30 -4.42
N LYS A 684 -28.98 -19.62 -5.57
CA LYS A 684 -29.14 -20.22 -6.90
C LYS A 684 -27.90 -20.97 -7.36
N GLU A 685 -26.71 -20.37 -7.25
CA GLU A 685 -25.45 -21.01 -7.64
C GLU A 685 -25.19 -22.30 -6.84
N THR A 686 -25.63 -22.31 -5.58
CA THR A 686 -25.44 -23.44 -4.66
C THR A 686 -26.69 -24.31 -4.53
N GLU A 687 -27.66 -24.24 -5.44
CA GLU A 687 -28.91 -25.02 -5.32
C GLU A 687 -28.64 -26.53 -5.35
N ASN A 688 -27.72 -26.95 -6.23
CA ASN A 688 -27.36 -28.36 -6.47
C ASN A 688 -25.99 -28.75 -5.91
N SER A 689 -25.39 -27.93 -5.04
CA SER A 689 -24.09 -28.23 -4.44
C SER A 689 -24.20 -29.22 -3.28
N HIS A 690 -23.17 -30.05 -3.12
CA HIS A 690 -22.95 -30.96 -1.99
C HIS A 690 -21.85 -30.40 -1.09
N GLY A 691 -21.96 -30.59 0.23
CA GLY A 691 -21.08 -29.97 1.24
C GLY A 691 -21.73 -28.77 1.97
N PRO A 692 -21.02 -28.23 2.99
CA PRO A 692 -21.53 -27.17 3.87
C PRO A 692 -21.58 -25.81 3.18
N ARG A 693 -22.57 -25.00 3.55
CA ARG A 693 -22.67 -23.57 3.20
C ARG A 693 -22.13 -22.74 4.35
N ILE A 694 -21.21 -21.83 4.04
CA ILE A 694 -20.53 -20.97 5.02
C ILE A 694 -20.75 -19.50 4.66
N LEU A 695 -21.02 -18.67 5.66
CA LEU A 695 -21.09 -17.21 5.51
C LEU A 695 -19.90 -16.56 6.20
N ILE A 696 -19.15 -15.73 5.48
CA ILE A 696 -18.23 -14.74 6.05
C ILE A 696 -18.84 -13.36 5.83
N PHE A 697 -19.16 -12.67 6.92
CA PHE A 697 -19.82 -11.38 6.87
C PHE A 697 -19.13 -10.34 7.73
N ASN A 698 -18.99 -9.12 7.18
CA ASN A 698 -18.62 -7.96 7.96
C ASN A 698 -19.22 -6.67 7.41
N GLN A 699 -19.61 -5.78 8.33
CA GLN A 699 -19.91 -4.39 8.05
C GLN A 699 -19.44 -3.49 9.20
N GLN A 700 -18.85 -2.35 8.87
CA GLN A 700 -18.35 -1.36 9.83
C GLN A 700 -19.07 -0.02 9.65
N GLY A 701 -19.24 0.73 10.75
CA GLY A 701 -19.75 2.11 10.72
C GLY A 701 -21.27 2.28 10.50
N ARG A 702 -22.06 1.21 10.54
CA ARG A 702 -23.53 1.27 10.46
C ARG A 702 -24.17 0.42 11.55
N THR A 703 -24.89 1.04 12.48
CA THR A 703 -25.53 0.35 13.61
C THR A 703 -26.66 -0.55 13.12
N GLU A 704 -27.36 -0.12 12.07
CA GLU A 704 -28.50 -0.75 11.43
C GLU A 704 -28.10 -1.96 10.56
N ALA A 705 -26.80 -2.21 10.38
CA ALA A 705 -26.28 -3.35 9.63
C ALA A 705 -26.78 -4.71 10.15
N VAL A 706 -27.17 -4.76 11.43
CA VAL A 706 -27.72 -5.96 12.07
C VAL A 706 -29.01 -6.41 11.39
N ASP A 707 -29.80 -5.46 10.89
CA ASP A 707 -31.09 -5.75 10.25
C ASP A 707 -30.91 -6.38 8.87
N PHE A 708 -29.72 -6.27 8.27
CA PHE A 708 -29.44 -6.91 6.98
C PHE A 708 -29.28 -8.42 7.09
N LEU A 709 -28.92 -8.95 8.27
CA LEU A 709 -28.76 -10.39 8.50
C LEU A 709 -30.07 -11.14 8.28
N GLU A 710 -31.21 -10.54 8.62
CA GLU A 710 -32.53 -11.14 8.38
C GLU A 710 -32.78 -11.36 6.88
N SER A 711 -32.41 -10.40 6.03
CA SER A 711 -32.57 -10.54 4.59
C SER A 711 -31.64 -11.61 4.03
N ILE A 712 -30.41 -11.72 4.54
CA ILE A 712 -29.48 -12.78 4.11
C ILE A 712 -30.06 -14.14 4.49
N TYR A 713 -30.49 -14.29 5.75
CA TYR A 713 -31.08 -15.52 6.27
C TYR A 713 -32.30 -15.96 5.44
N GLN A 714 -33.25 -15.06 5.19
CA GLN A 714 -34.48 -15.37 4.46
C GLN A 714 -34.24 -15.82 3.01
N GLU A 715 -33.33 -15.14 2.30
CA GLU A 715 -33.11 -15.38 0.87
C GLU A 715 -32.20 -16.59 0.60
N THR A 716 -31.45 -17.05 1.60
CA THR A 716 -30.57 -18.22 1.49
C THR A 716 -31.14 -19.49 2.10
N SER A 717 -32.21 -19.36 2.92
CA SER A 717 -32.89 -20.50 3.54
C SER A 717 -33.51 -21.43 2.51
N ARG A 718 -33.45 -22.75 2.76
CA ARG A 718 -34.16 -23.78 1.98
C ARG A 718 -35.41 -24.20 2.75
N ARG A 719 -36.39 -24.81 2.06
CA ARG A 719 -37.72 -25.15 2.65
C ARG A 719 -37.65 -25.85 4.02
N ASP A 720 -36.65 -26.71 4.24
CA ASP A 720 -36.52 -27.51 5.47
C ASP A 720 -35.09 -27.50 6.06
N LYS A 721 -34.23 -26.56 5.67
CA LYS A 721 -32.84 -26.48 6.17
C LYS A 721 -32.41 -25.04 6.41
N ALA A 722 -31.65 -24.85 7.50
CA ALA A 722 -30.92 -23.63 7.78
C ALA A 722 -30.05 -23.20 6.59
N PRO A 723 -29.81 -21.89 6.42
CA PRO A 723 -29.10 -21.38 5.24
C PRO A 723 -27.60 -21.67 5.22
N PHE A 724 -26.97 -21.74 6.40
CA PHE A 724 -25.53 -21.90 6.58
C PHE A 724 -25.24 -22.77 7.81
N GLU A 725 -24.33 -23.72 7.70
CA GLU A 725 -23.82 -24.51 8.82
C GLU A 725 -22.81 -23.71 9.66
N HIS A 726 -22.00 -22.87 9.02
CA HIS A 726 -21.02 -21.99 9.68
C HIS A 726 -21.27 -20.53 9.32
N VAL A 727 -21.22 -19.65 10.32
CA VAL A 727 -21.38 -18.20 10.14
C VAL A 727 -20.30 -17.45 10.88
N ILE A 728 -19.43 -16.79 10.13
CA ILE A 728 -18.21 -16.16 10.62
C ILE A 728 -18.35 -14.64 10.49
N PHE A 729 -18.25 -13.96 11.62
CA PHE A 729 -18.16 -12.50 11.68
C PHE A 729 -16.73 -12.10 11.99
N CYS A 730 -16.05 -11.46 11.04
CA CYS A 730 -14.67 -10.99 11.21
C CYS A 730 -14.56 -9.47 11.10
N THR A 731 -13.43 -8.89 11.51
CA THR A 731 -13.13 -7.48 11.23
C THR A 731 -12.56 -7.31 9.81
N ASN A 732 -12.30 -6.07 9.38
CA ASN A 732 -11.59 -5.83 8.11
C ASN A 732 -10.05 -5.90 8.24
N VAL A 733 -9.52 -6.25 9.42
CA VAL A 733 -8.08 -6.49 9.60
C VAL A 733 -7.68 -7.69 8.73
N THR A 734 -6.77 -7.48 7.79
CA THR A 734 -6.45 -8.45 6.75
C THR A 734 -5.69 -9.66 7.32
N TYR A 735 -4.56 -9.40 7.99
CA TYR A 735 -3.61 -10.40 8.47
C TYR A 735 -3.54 -10.42 10.00
N ALA A 736 -3.41 -11.62 10.58
CA ALA A 736 -3.32 -11.81 12.04
C ALA A 736 -2.06 -11.15 12.64
N LYS A 737 -0.94 -11.17 11.92
CA LYS A 737 0.34 -10.61 12.39
C LYS A 737 0.61 -9.19 11.86
N ALA A 738 0.38 -8.97 10.58
CA ALA A 738 0.71 -7.70 9.91
C ALA A 738 -0.39 -6.63 10.02
N GLY A 739 -1.60 -7.00 10.46
CA GLY A 739 -2.71 -6.07 10.56
C GLY A 739 -3.39 -5.78 9.21
N TYR A 740 -3.71 -4.51 8.94
CA TYR A 740 -4.32 -4.12 7.67
C TYR A 740 -3.29 -4.12 6.55
N LYS A 741 -3.69 -4.60 5.36
CA LYS A 741 -3.01 -4.19 4.12
C LYS A 741 -3.11 -2.66 4.00
N ARG A 742 -2.02 -2.01 3.57
CA ARG A 742 -1.93 -0.53 3.50
C ARG A 742 -3.04 0.10 2.67
N ASP A 743 -3.45 -0.55 1.57
CA ASP A 743 -4.57 -0.10 0.73
C ASP A 743 -5.92 -0.05 1.48
N PHE A 744 -6.09 -0.86 2.53
CA PHE A 744 -7.35 -0.98 3.27
C PHE A 744 -7.39 -0.19 4.58
N VAL A 745 -6.33 0.54 4.91
CA VAL A 745 -6.30 1.42 6.08
C VAL A 745 -7.46 2.43 5.96
N ASN A 746 -8.29 2.48 6.99
CA ASN A 746 -9.43 3.39 7.05
C ASN A 746 -9.45 4.11 8.41
N TYR A 747 -8.98 5.37 8.41
CA TYR A 747 -8.92 6.18 9.63
C TYR A 747 -10.27 6.77 10.06
N GLN A 748 -11.36 6.51 9.31
CA GLN A 748 -12.71 6.97 9.65
C GLN A 748 -13.49 5.96 10.50
N ILE A 749 -12.89 4.83 10.89
CA ILE A 749 -13.54 3.84 11.75
C ILE A 749 -13.04 4.01 13.19
N ASN A 750 -13.94 3.76 14.15
CA ASN A 750 -13.59 3.79 15.57
C ASN A 750 -12.63 2.62 15.90
N PRO A 751 -11.36 2.88 16.28
CA PRO A 751 -10.39 1.83 16.56
C PRO A 751 -10.84 0.92 17.73
N ASP A 752 -11.47 1.49 18.75
CA ASP A 752 -11.98 0.75 19.91
C ASP A 752 -13.04 -0.30 19.53
N GLU A 753 -13.91 0.02 18.57
CA GLU A 753 -14.95 -0.92 18.11
C GLU A 753 -14.35 -2.10 17.34
N VAL A 754 -13.26 -1.85 16.60
CA VAL A 754 -12.52 -2.88 15.88
C VAL A 754 -11.79 -3.79 16.86
N GLU A 755 -11.04 -3.21 17.80
CA GLU A 755 -10.28 -3.96 18.81
C GLU A 755 -11.20 -4.83 19.68
N LYS A 756 -12.33 -4.29 20.14
CA LYS A 756 -13.31 -5.02 20.95
C LYS A 756 -14.20 -5.95 20.13
N MET A 757 -14.13 -5.88 18.80
CA MET A 757 -15.00 -6.58 17.85
C MET A 757 -16.49 -6.35 18.15
N THR A 758 -16.86 -5.11 18.54
CA THR A 758 -18.18 -4.78 19.06
C THR A 758 -19.28 -5.08 18.04
N SER A 759 -19.05 -4.72 16.77
CA SER A 759 -20.01 -4.98 15.68
C SER A 759 -20.14 -6.47 15.39
N GLN A 760 -19.03 -7.22 15.31
CA GLN A 760 -19.01 -8.66 15.03
C GLN A 760 -19.73 -9.44 16.12
N ARG A 761 -19.50 -9.11 17.40
CA ARG A 761 -20.20 -9.73 18.53
C ARG A 761 -21.71 -9.45 18.49
N ARG A 762 -22.12 -8.27 18.06
CA ARG A 762 -23.54 -7.93 17.89
C ARG A 762 -24.17 -8.71 16.72
N PHE A 763 -23.46 -8.86 15.60
CA PHE A 763 -23.91 -9.70 14.49
C PHE A 763 -24.04 -11.15 14.89
N ALA A 764 -23.06 -11.69 15.63
CA ALA A 764 -23.09 -13.04 16.17
C ALA A 764 -24.31 -13.26 17.07
N ALA A 765 -24.55 -12.37 18.04
CA ALA A 765 -25.72 -12.45 18.92
C ALA A 765 -27.05 -12.43 18.15
N LYS A 766 -27.17 -11.57 17.13
CA LYS A 766 -28.36 -11.53 16.26
C LYS A 766 -28.52 -12.84 15.49
N TRP A 767 -27.46 -13.34 14.86
CA TRP A 767 -27.54 -14.58 14.08
C TRP A 767 -27.94 -15.77 14.96
N SER A 768 -27.28 -15.95 16.11
CA SER A 768 -27.61 -17.03 17.06
C SER A 768 -29.05 -16.96 17.58
N SER A 769 -29.67 -15.76 17.61
CA SER A 769 -31.09 -15.62 17.96
C SER A 769 -32.05 -16.06 16.86
N MET A 770 -31.62 -15.96 15.58
CA MET A 770 -32.41 -16.37 14.42
C MET A 770 -32.23 -17.87 14.13
N ASP A 771 -31.00 -18.37 14.31
CA ASP A 771 -30.61 -19.74 14.04
C ASP A 771 -29.68 -20.26 15.14
N PRO A 772 -30.25 -20.92 16.18
CA PRO A 772 -29.46 -21.52 17.24
C PRO A 772 -28.67 -22.76 16.80
N THR A 773 -28.90 -23.28 15.58
CA THR A 773 -28.27 -24.51 15.09
C THR A 773 -26.98 -24.25 14.32
N ALA A 774 -26.80 -23.03 13.80
CA ALA A 774 -25.58 -22.62 13.09
C ALA A 774 -24.39 -22.50 14.05
N ASN A 775 -23.20 -22.90 13.57
CA ASN A 775 -21.94 -22.65 14.25
C ASN A 775 -21.49 -21.20 14.03
N VAL A 776 -21.80 -20.32 14.99
CA VAL A 776 -21.51 -18.88 14.90
C VAL A 776 -20.16 -18.55 15.52
N LEU A 777 -19.27 -17.95 14.72
CA LEU A 777 -17.89 -17.65 15.08
C LEU A 777 -17.59 -16.16 14.95
N VAL A 778 -16.79 -15.63 15.87
CA VAL A 778 -16.25 -14.26 15.80
C VAL A 778 -14.74 -14.36 15.71
N MET A 779 -14.17 -13.77 14.65
CA MET A 779 -12.74 -13.87 14.38
C MET A 779 -12.09 -12.48 14.24
N PRO A 780 -10.86 -12.30 14.74
CA PRO A 780 -10.20 -11.00 14.66
C PRO A 780 -9.88 -10.55 13.23
N THR A 781 -9.55 -11.48 12.33
CA THR A 781 -9.02 -11.14 11.00
C THR A 781 -9.68 -11.90 9.86
N ILE A 782 -9.53 -11.39 8.64
CA ILE A 782 -9.99 -12.03 7.41
C ILE A 782 -9.22 -13.33 7.17
N GLU A 783 -7.89 -13.31 7.34
CA GLU A 783 -7.01 -14.49 7.24
C GLU A 783 -7.53 -15.66 8.09
N GLN A 784 -7.82 -15.42 9.37
CA GLN A 784 -8.35 -16.47 10.26
C GLN A 784 -9.74 -16.98 9.83
N ALA A 785 -10.58 -16.13 9.26
CA ALA A 785 -11.88 -16.54 8.72
C ALA A 785 -11.73 -17.45 7.50
N LEU A 786 -10.80 -17.12 6.60
CA LEU A 786 -10.49 -17.97 5.44
C LEU A 786 -9.85 -19.30 5.85
N ASP A 787 -8.90 -19.26 6.79
CA ASP A 787 -8.25 -20.47 7.29
C ASP A 787 -9.23 -21.40 8.01
N HIS A 788 -10.21 -20.85 8.71
CA HIS A 788 -11.29 -21.67 9.28
C HIS A 788 -12.08 -22.40 8.19
N VAL A 789 -12.42 -21.72 7.10
CA VAL A 789 -13.13 -22.35 5.97
C VAL A 789 -12.29 -23.45 5.33
N ARG A 790 -10.99 -23.21 5.11
CA ARG A 790 -10.07 -24.23 4.60
C ARG A 790 -10.02 -25.45 5.53
N ASN A 791 -10.00 -25.23 6.85
CA ASN A 791 -10.06 -26.33 7.82
C ASN A 791 -11.37 -27.12 7.74
N VAL A 792 -12.52 -26.45 7.57
CA VAL A 792 -13.81 -27.14 7.37
C VAL A 792 -13.78 -27.98 6.08
N ALA A 793 -13.13 -27.48 5.02
CA ALA A 793 -13.02 -28.19 3.76
C ALA A 793 -12.13 -29.44 3.83
N ASN A 794 -11.08 -29.43 4.66
CA ASN A 794 -10.19 -30.58 4.86
C ASN A 794 -10.89 -31.81 5.45
N ASP A 795 -12.02 -31.61 6.13
CA ASP A 795 -12.79 -32.68 6.78
C ASP A 795 -13.93 -33.21 5.88
N LEU A 796 -14.03 -32.76 4.61
CA LEU A 796 -15.10 -33.14 3.69
C LEU A 796 -14.87 -34.50 3.01
N GLU A 797 -15.97 -35.18 2.66
CA GLU A 797 -15.93 -36.42 1.88
C GLU A 797 -15.57 -36.14 0.41
N GLU A 798 -15.02 -37.15 -0.28
CA GLU A 798 -14.62 -37.05 -1.69
C GLU A 798 -15.83 -36.68 -2.58
N GLY A 799 -15.74 -35.52 -3.26
CA GLY A 799 -16.80 -34.99 -4.12
C GLY A 799 -17.68 -33.91 -3.47
N GLU A 800 -17.48 -33.58 -2.19
CA GLU A 800 -18.08 -32.41 -1.55
C GLU A 800 -17.18 -31.17 -1.66
N ALA A 801 -17.77 -29.98 -1.59
CA ALA A 801 -17.02 -28.73 -1.53
C ALA A 801 -17.72 -27.69 -0.65
N ALA A 802 -16.95 -27.00 0.19
CA ALA A 802 -17.45 -25.92 1.04
C ALA A 802 -17.90 -24.72 0.18
N GLN A 803 -19.19 -24.37 0.26
CA GLN A 803 -19.77 -23.25 -0.47
C GLN A 803 -19.76 -21.99 0.39
N THR A 804 -18.79 -21.10 0.17
CA THR A 804 -18.54 -19.98 1.08
C THR A 804 -18.94 -18.64 0.47
N LEU A 805 -19.94 -17.97 1.05
CA LEU A 805 -20.32 -16.60 0.69
C LEU A 805 -19.50 -15.60 1.51
N VAL A 806 -18.72 -14.74 0.85
CA VAL A 806 -18.03 -13.60 1.47
C VAL A 806 -18.70 -12.31 1.04
N THR A 807 -19.33 -11.60 1.99
CA THR A 807 -20.11 -10.39 1.68
C THR A 807 -20.26 -9.42 2.86
N GLY A 808 -20.95 -8.29 2.66
CA GLY A 808 -21.22 -7.28 3.69
C GLY A 808 -20.43 -5.98 3.53
N SER A 809 -19.25 -6.04 2.90
CA SER A 809 -18.49 -4.85 2.52
C SER A 809 -17.47 -5.13 1.41
N LEU A 810 -17.14 -4.08 0.64
CA LEU A 810 -16.06 -4.14 -0.35
C LEU A 810 -14.68 -4.33 0.31
N HIS A 811 -14.46 -3.84 1.53
CA HIS A 811 -13.20 -4.02 2.25
C HIS A 811 -12.96 -5.48 2.65
N LEU A 812 -14.00 -6.18 3.13
CA LEU A 812 -13.90 -7.61 3.45
C LEU A 812 -13.59 -8.43 2.19
N VAL A 813 -14.36 -8.22 1.12
CA VAL A 813 -14.17 -8.95 -0.14
C VAL A 813 -12.81 -8.65 -0.76
N GLY A 814 -12.37 -7.39 -0.71
CA GLY A 814 -11.05 -6.96 -1.13
C GLY A 814 -9.92 -7.63 -0.35
N GLY A 815 -10.01 -7.64 0.98
CA GLY A 815 -9.07 -8.33 1.85
C GLY A 815 -9.02 -9.83 1.60
N ALA A 816 -10.19 -10.46 1.39
CA ALA A 816 -10.26 -11.88 1.07
C ALA A 816 -9.59 -12.18 -0.28
N LEU A 817 -9.88 -11.40 -1.32
CA LEU A 817 -9.24 -11.53 -2.63
C LEU A 817 -7.72 -11.37 -2.56
N GLY A 818 -7.23 -10.39 -1.80
CA GLY A 818 -5.79 -10.18 -1.62
C GLY A 818 -5.07 -11.44 -1.09
N ILE A 819 -5.69 -12.13 -0.12
CA ILE A 819 -5.16 -13.37 0.46
C ILE A 819 -5.31 -14.54 -0.52
N LEU A 820 -6.50 -14.73 -1.11
CA LEU A 820 -6.81 -15.85 -2.00
C LEU A 820 -5.94 -15.85 -3.26
N GLU A 821 -5.63 -14.68 -3.80
CA GLU A 821 -4.80 -14.56 -5.01
C GLU A 821 -3.31 -14.53 -4.74
N LYS A 822 -2.90 -14.53 -3.46
CA LYS A 822 -1.51 -14.26 -3.05
C LYS A 822 -0.99 -12.98 -3.69
N ALA A 823 -1.86 -11.98 -3.86
CA ALA A 823 -1.53 -10.72 -4.51
C ALA A 823 -0.52 -9.88 -3.72
N ASP A 824 -0.21 -10.29 -2.49
CA ASP A 824 0.81 -9.70 -1.62
C ASP A 824 2.17 -10.45 -1.70
N ALA A 825 2.32 -11.42 -2.62
CA ALA A 825 3.57 -12.12 -2.94
C ALA A 825 4.20 -11.67 -4.28
N LEU A 826 3.73 -10.56 -4.85
CA LEU A 826 4.24 -9.97 -6.10
C LEU A 826 4.74 -8.54 -5.87
#